data_AF-A0ABC9N5J6-F1
#
_entry.id   AF-A0ABC9N5J6-F1
#
_cell.length_a   1.000
_cell.length_b   1.000
_cell.length_c   1.000
_cell.angle_alpha   90.00
_cell.angle_beta   90.00
_cell.angle_gamma   90.00
#
_symmetry.space_group_name_H-M   'P 1'
#
loop_
_entity.id
_entity.type
_entity.pdbx_description
1 polymer ?
#
loop_
_entity_poly.entity_id
_entity_poly.type
_entity_poly.pdbx_seq_one_letter_code
_entity_poly.pdbx_strand_id
1 'polypeptide(L)'
;MTRKTLLVFLSFLLATGINARSVGLFGHDKLDVSDTVRFAVNPFTGAIDELTVEGDKHHMNWIVKTDGSQYPWITERYSWGLGYFTQVKGHESLKKEWMRPLVVEDEGKKVLYKEGDVLIRAERSMDGGDLIEEYTFTNKGGERIWLYDIGIYTPFNDNYPNSQTCITNRCHAHVWNGGSGAYVNALRMGFEAPHVGMMLTEGAIDSYEIWGRGRKTSSSHMRGIFAMNLPDMRLNPGESYRLKWRLFSHGGKADFRDKMLDKGGVLVSSDKYVYEIGEMAYVTMRCNSPLRNCTAKINGIPVKVYHANGIWTVKHKMEQAGEMRVEFCYGNGKRTHADLLVIDNVKDLVNKRISFIRNRQQMNNPRDLRDGAYMVYDCEADSIYPNNTPNCNPVDRDEGAERVGMGVLLAKQYLLSDKKDNDLKSSLLRYAKFLRTRLQTPEYVTYSSVDQKNRNRAYNYVWIAEFYFYMYRATGNRQFVRDGYETLRSMFRQFGHGFYGIGYPVCLGLQCLKEAKMENEHQLLLDDFKTIGDKFIANGVNYPASEVNYEQSIVAPALQLLAQVYLETKERRYLDEVKRQLPVVEAFNGFQPSFHLNEIAIRHWDGHWFGKYELFGDTFPHYWSTVTASVYHYYALCTGDTSYQKLAEEIVRNNLCLFFEDGKASCAYMYPHKVNGEKAHFYDPYANDQDWALVYWLQVMKNL
;
A
#
# COMPACT_ATOMS: atom_id res chain seq x y z
N MET A 1 30.90 21.70 21.37
CA MET A 1 29.73 22.38 21.98
C MET A 1 29.80 22.24 23.49
N THR A 2 29.56 23.30 24.26
CA THR A 2 29.50 23.20 25.74
C THR A 2 28.19 22.54 26.18
N ARG A 3 28.20 21.89 27.34
CA ARG A 3 27.07 21.08 27.87
C ARG A 3 25.74 21.85 27.96
N LYS A 4 25.80 23.17 28.17
CA LYS A 4 24.63 24.08 28.16
C LYS A 4 24.06 24.31 26.76
N THR A 5 24.90 24.42 25.72
CA THR A 5 24.45 24.58 24.33
C THR A 5 23.79 23.32 23.80
N LEU A 6 24.27 22.14 24.21
CA LEU A 6 23.70 20.84 23.83
C LEU A 6 22.29 20.64 24.41
N LEU A 7 22.07 21.05 25.67
CA LEU A 7 20.76 20.96 26.33
C LEU A 7 19.71 21.88 25.71
N VAL A 8 20.09 23.11 25.33
CA VAL A 8 19.18 24.03 24.61
C VAL A 8 18.84 23.49 23.22
N PHE A 9 19.81 22.88 22.52
CA PHE A 9 19.60 22.28 21.21
C PHE A 9 18.69 21.03 21.26
N LEU A 10 18.85 20.17 22.27
CA LEU A 10 17.98 19.01 22.52
C LEU A 10 16.55 19.42 22.92
N SER A 11 16.41 20.50 23.70
CA SER A 11 15.10 21.05 24.07
C SER A 11 14.35 21.59 22.84
N PHE A 12 15.08 22.17 21.89
CA PHE A 12 14.53 22.68 20.63
C PHE A 12 14.07 21.55 19.70
N LEU A 13 14.84 20.45 19.58
CA LEU A 13 14.49 19.26 18.80
C LEU A 13 13.20 18.57 19.30
N LEU A 14 13.00 18.52 20.62
CA LEU A 14 11.82 17.94 21.26
C LEU A 14 10.54 18.78 21.05
N ALA A 15 10.67 20.11 20.92
CA ALA A 15 9.53 21.00 20.69
C ALA A 15 9.08 21.06 19.21
N THR A 16 9.95 20.69 18.26
CA THR A 16 9.68 20.75 16.81
C THR A 16 9.39 19.39 16.17
N GLY A 17 9.30 18.31 16.96
CA GLY A 17 9.00 16.97 16.45
C GLY A 17 10.10 16.36 15.56
N ILE A 18 11.32 16.91 15.60
CA ILE A 18 12.44 16.40 14.81
C ILE A 18 13.06 15.23 15.59
N ASN A 19 12.82 14.01 15.10
CA ASN A 19 13.34 12.79 15.69
C ASN A 19 14.88 12.81 15.68
N ALA A 20 15.53 12.47 16.79
CA ALA A 20 16.99 12.54 16.98
C ALA A 20 17.80 11.64 16.02
N ARG A 21 17.15 10.81 15.21
CA ARG A 21 17.76 10.10 14.06
C ARG A 21 18.15 11.01 12.90
N SER A 22 17.69 12.26 12.84
CA SER A 22 18.12 13.24 11.82
C SER A 22 19.49 13.85 12.11
N VAL A 23 20.13 13.53 13.24
CA VAL A 23 21.48 13.96 13.58
C VAL A 23 22.35 12.71 13.63
N GLY A 24 23.00 12.38 12.52
CA GLY A 24 23.78 11.16 12.32
C GLY A 24 24.83 10.91 13.40
N LEU A 25 24.48 10.12 14.42
CA LEU A 25 25.35 9.70 15.53
C LEU A 25 25.67 8.20 15.51
N PHE A 26 25.30 7.50 14.43
CA PHE A 26 25.90 6.22 14.08
C PHE A 26 26.55 6.37 12.71
N GLY A 27 27.88 6.37 12.69
CA GLY A 27 28.65 6.32 11.46
C GLY A 27 28.35 4.99 10.78
N HIS A 28 27.51 5.03 9.75
CA HIS A 28 27.59 4.04 8.70
C HIS A 28 28.81 4.41 7.85
N ASP A 29 29.76 3.48 7.73
CA ASP A 29 30.80 3.55 6.73
C ASP A 29 30.15 3.91 5.39
N LYS A 30 30.50 5.07 4.84
CA LYS A 30 30.14 5.44 3.46
C LYS A 30 30.86 4.45 2.55
N LEU A 31 30.21 3.31 2.27
CA LEU A 31 30.61 2.44 1.19
C LEU A 31 30.57 3.27 -0.10
N ASP A 32 31.72 3.32 -0.77
CA ASP A 32 31.96 3.97 -2.05
C ASP A 32 31.23 3.18 -3.16
N VAL A 33 29.89 3.21 -3.12
CA VAL A 33 29.05 2.67 -4.19
C VAL A 33 29.01 3.72 -5.29
N SER A 34 29.37 3.35 -6.52
CA SER A 34 29.21 4.28 -7.65
C SER A 34 27.75 4.69 -7.76
N ASP A 35 27.50 5.99 -7.76
CA ASP A 35 26.15 6.58 -7.84
C ASP A 35 25.65 6.70 -9.29
N THR A 36 26.38 6.13 -10.26
CA THR A 36 26.13 6.33 -11.68
C THR A 36 25.06 5.40 -12.22
N VAL A 37 23.96 5.98 -12.70
CA VAL A 37 22.93 5.28 -13.48
C VAL A 37 23.48 4.99 -14.88
N ARG A 38 23.30 3.76 -15.34
CA ARG A 38 23.67 3.29 -16.68
C ARG A 38 22.42 2.87 -17.43
N PHE A 39 22.39 3.09 -18.74
CA PHE A 39 21.27 2.69 -19.58
C PHE A 39 21.76 2.16 -20.93
N ALA A 40 21.00 1.26 -21.52
CA ALA A 40 21.14 0.85 -22.91
C ALA A 40 19.87 1.23 -23.68
N VAL A 41 20.00 1.41 -24.99
CA VAL A 41 18.90 1.84 -25.86
C VAL A 41 18.72 0.82 -26.97
N ASN A 42 17.48 0.39 -27.18
CA ASN A 42 17.12 -0.43 -28.32
C ASN A 42 17.21 0.43 -29.61
N PRO A 43 18.05 0.06 -30.60
CA PRO A 43 18.27 0.89 -31.78
C PRO A 43 17.07 0.92 -32.74
N PHE A 44 16.14 -0.04 -32.64
CA PHE A 44 14.96 -0.13 -33.51
C PHE A 44 13.79 0.71 -33.00
N THR A 45 13.63 0.81 -31.68
CA THR A 45 12.55 1.58 -31.05
C THR A 45 13.03 2.90 -30.49
N GLY A 46 14.33 3.06 -30.23
CA GLY A 46 14.90 4.20 -29.50
C GLY A 46 14.55 4.23 -28.00
N ALA A 47 13.89 3.20 -27.48
CA ALA A 47 13.51 3.09 -26.07
C ALA A 47 14.66 2.60 -25.19
N ILE A 48 14.63 2.92 -23.88
CA ILE A 48 15.58 2.31 -22.93
C ILE A 48 15.15 0.86 -22.68
N ASP A 49 16.06 -0.08 -22.90
CA ASP A 49 15.82 -1.53 -22.73
C ASP A 49 16.53 -2.11 -21.50
N GLU A 50 17.54 -1.41 -20.99
CA GLU A 50 18.21 -1.73 -19.74
C GLU A 50 18.48 -0.46 -18.93
N LEU A 51 18.22 -0.52 -17.62
CA LEU A 51 18.54 0.53 -16.66
C LEU A 51 19.22 -0.12 -15.44
N THR A 52 20.49 0.19 -15.19
CA THR A 52 21.30 -0.38 -14.10
C THR A 52 21.99 0.71 -13.29
N VAL A 53 22.57 0.34 -12.14
CA VAL A 53 23.43 1.22 -11.34
C VAL A 53 24.82 0.59 -11.29
N GLU A 54 25.84 1.37 -11.62
CA GLU A 54 27.22 0.90 -11.61
C GLU A 54 27.65 0.49 -10.20
N GLY A 55 28.34 -0.63 -10.07
CA GLY A 55 28.74 -1.15 -8.76
C GLY A 55 27.62 -1.84 -7.96
N ASP A 56 26.39 -1.93 -8.48
CA ASP A 56 25.37 -2.81 -7.89
C ASP A 56 25.82 -4.28 -7.99
N LYS A 57 26.15 -4.88 -6.85
CA LYS A 57 26.60 -6.28 -6.74
C LYS A 57 25.57 -7.30 -7.26
N HIS A 58 24.29 -6.92 -7.32
CA HIS A 58 23.22 -7.77 -7.81
C HIS A 58 22.95 -7.59 -9.31
N HIS A 59 23.60 -6.61 -9.96
CA HIS A 59 23.43 -6.27 -11.37
C HIS A 59 21.94 -6.14 -11.76
N MET A 60 21.14 -5.48 -10.91
CA MET A 60 19.70 -5.41 -11.11
C MET A 60 19.35 -4.50 -12.30
N ASN A 61 18.56 -5.05 -13.23
CA ASN A 61 17.84 -4.23 -14.19
C ASN A 61 16.58 -3.66 -13.52
N TRP A 62 16.52 -2.33 -13.43
CA TRP A 62 15.46 -1.57 -12.77
C TRP A 62 14.15 -1.51 -13.56
N ILE A 63 14.18 -1.95 -14.82
CA ILE A 63 13.01 -2.04 -15.69
C ILE A 63 12.72 -3.48 -16.10
N VAL A 64 11.44 -3.77 -16.40
CA VAL A 64 10.99 -5.04 -16.96
C VAL A 64 11.55 -5.19 -18.37
N LYS A 65 12.05 -6.39 -18.73
CA LYS A 65 12.42 -6.66 -20.12
C LYS A 65 11.18 -6.70 -21.01
N THR A 66 11.19 -5.90 -22.05
CA THR A 66 10.07 -5.71 -22.99
C THR A 66 10.28 -6.41 -24.32
N ASP A 67 11.10 -7.46 -24.36
CA ASP A 67 11.35 -8.28 -25.56
C ASP A 67 10.57 -9.61 -25.54
N GLY A 68 9.65 -9.78 -24.59
CA GLY A 68 8.92 -11.02 -24.34
C GLY A 68 9.69 -12.07 -23.52
N SER A 69 10.97 -11.84 -23.18
CA SER A 69 11.80 -12.82 -22.47
C SER A 69 11.47 -12.93 -20.98
N GLN A 70 11.07 -11.83 -20.34
CA GLN A 70 10.64 -11.85 -18.94
C GLN A 70 9.16 -12.26 -18.81
N TYR A 71 8.30 -11.72 -19.67
CA TYR A 71 6.89 -12.08 -19.77
C TYR A 71 6.45 -12.11 -21.24
N PRO A 72 5.91 -13.22 -21.77
CA PRO A 72 5.62 -13.36 -23.20
C PRO A 72 4.66 -12.30 -23.79
N TRP A 73 3.77 -11.74 -22.98
CA TRP A 73 2.81 -10.70 -23.41
C TRP A 73 3.34 -9.27 -23.27
N ILE A 74 4.53 -9.08 -22.68
CA ILE A 74 5.18 -7.79 -22.54
C ILE A 74 6.21 -7.63 -23.67
N THR A 75 5.79 -6.92 -24.71
CA THR A 75 6.59 -6.68 -25.92
C THR A 75 7.10 -5.25 -25.98
N GLU A 76 7.84 -4.93 -27.04
CA GLU A 76 8.63 -3.70 -27.17
C GLU A 76 7.78 -2.44 -27.11
N ARG A 77 6.46 -2.56 -27.34
CA ARG A 77 5.48 -1.47 -27.18
C ARG A 77 5.47 -0.84 -25.80
N TYR A 78 5.88 -1.59 -24.77
CA TYR A 78 5.87 -1.17 -23.37
C TYR A 78 7.22 -0.62 -22.90
N SER A 79 8.20 -0.52 -23.81
CA SER A 79 9.57 -0.10 -23.48
C SER A 79 9.61 1.32 -22.92
N TRP A 80 10.60 1.57 -22.05
CA TRP A 80 10.75 2.84 -21.37
C TRP A 80 10.91 4.01 -22.36
N GLY A 81 10.09 5.05 -22.17
CA GLY A 81 10.11 6.24 -23.01
C GLY A 81 9.25 6.15 -24.28
N LEU A 82 8.70 4.97 -24.59
CA LEU A 82 7.58 4.86 -25.53
C LEU A 82 6.28 5.29 -24.86
N GLY A 83 5.20 5.40 -25.62
CA GLY A 83 3.93 5.80 -25.06
C GLY A 83 2.83 6.07 -26.07
N TYR A 84 1.81 6.78 -25.62
CA TYR A 84 0.60 7.05 -26.37
C TYR A 84 0.00 8.41 -26.05
N PHE A 85 -0.89 8.87 -26.93
CA PHE A 85 -1.81 9.97 -26.69
C PHE A 85 -3.03 9.82 -27.59
N THR A 86 -4.14 10.48 -27.22
CA THR A 86 -5.28 10.65 -28.12
C THR A 86 -5.28 12.05 -28.71
N GLN A 87 -5.23 12.15 -30.03
CA GLN A 87 -5.25 13.43 -30.76
C GLN A 87 -6.68 13.73 -31.24
N VAL A 88 -7.18 14.91 -30.87
CA VAL A 88 -8.42 15.47 -31.39
C VAL A 88 -8.12 16.61 -32.36
N LYS A 89 -8.72 16.52 -33.55
CA LYS A 89 -8.66 17.55 -34.59
C LYS A 89 -10.02 17.66 -35.27
N GLY A 90 -10.67 18.82 -35.15
CA GLY A 90 -12.05 18.98 -35.61
C GLY A 90 -12.98 17.98 -34.91
N HIS A 91 -13.63 17.10 -35.69
CA HIS A 91 -14.52 16.04 -35.20
C HIS A 91 -13.84 14.67 -35.06
N GLU A 92 -12.56 14.56 -35.44
CA GLU A 92 -11.81 13.31 -35.39
C GLU A 92 -11.08 13.18 -34.04
N SER A 93 -11.18 12.01 -33.41
CA SER A 93 -10.44 11.63 -32.20
C SER A 93 -9.79 10.28 -32.40
N LEU A 94 -8.45 10.24 -32.43
CA LEU A 94 -7.68 9.03 -32.70
C LEU A 94 -6.58 8.81 -31.66
N LYS A 95 -6.53 7.61 -31.08
CA LYS A 95 -5.41 7.16 -30.27
C LYS A 95 -4.21 6.88 -31.16
N LYS A 96 -3.04 7.36 -30.73
CA LYS A 96 -1.74 7.21 -31.37
C LYS A 96 -0.76 6.62 -30.36
N GLU A 97 0.13 5.76 -30.82
CA GLU A 97 1.17 5.14 -30.00
C GLU A 97 2.49 5.27 -30.76
N TRP A 98 3.54 5.85 -30.14
CA TRP A 98 4.84 5.96 -30.80
C TRP A 98 5.71 4.76 -30.42
N MET A 99 6.28 4.14 -31.45
CA MET A 99 7.14 2.96 -31.29
C MET A 99 8.32 2.97 -32.24
N ARG A 100 8.10 3.36 -33.50
CA ARG A 100 9.15 3.39 -34.52
C ARG A 100 9.64 4.83 -34.72
N PRO A 101 10.90 5.13 -34.41
CA PRO A 101 11.44 6.45 -34.60
C PRO A 101 11.66 6.76 -36.08
N LEU A 102 11.52 8.03 -36.44
CA LEU A 102 12.01 8.57 -37.70
C LEU A 102 13.54 8.66 -37.70
N VAL A 103 14.13 8.99 -36.55
CA VAL A 103 15.57 9.21 -36.37
C VAL A 103 16.00 8.68 -34.99
N VAL A 104 17.12 7.96 -34.97
CA VAL A 104 17.87 7.59 -33.77
C VAL A 104 19.30 8.07 -33.96
N GLU A 105 19.74 8.99 -33.12
CA GLU A 105 21.06 9.62 -33.18
C GLU A 105 21.81 9.47 -31.85
N ASP A 106 23.14 9.62 -31.90
CA ASP A 106 24.03 9.64 -30.73
C ASP A 106 23.77 8.44 -29.80
N GLU A 107 23.79 7.23 -30.39
CA GLU A 107 23.56 5.96 -29.67
C GLU A 107 22.23 5.93 -28.91
N GLY A 108 21.21 6.60 -29.46
CA GLY A 108 19.88 6.66 -28.85
C GLY A 108 19.72 7.75 -27.80
N LYS A 109 20.67 8.68 -27.66
CA LYS A 109 20.50 9.87 -26.82
C LYS A 109 19.56 10.90 -27.45
N LYS A 110 19.36 10.86 -28.76
CA LYS A 110 18.38 11.72 -29.46
C LYS A 110 17.49 10.86 -30.31
N VAL A 111 16.21 10.83 -29.98
CA VAL A 111 15.22 10.02 -30.69
C VAL A 111 14.05 10.88 -31.11
N LEU A 112 13.64 10.73 -32.36
CA LEU A 112 12.53 11.48 -32.95
C LEU A 112 11.46 10.53 -33.45
N TYR A 113 10.24 10.69 -32.97
CA TYR A 113 9.05 10.00 -33.44
C TYR A 113 8.07 11.00 -34.07
N LYS A 114 7.18 10.51 -34.93
CA LYS A 114 6.08 11.31 -35.47
C LYS A 114 4.83 10.49 -35.54
N GLU A 115 3.79 10.97 -34.87
CA GLU A 115 2.48 10.33 -34.83
C GLU A 115 1.40 11.37 -35.10
N GLY A 116 0.66 11.20 -36.19
CA GLY A 116 -0.30 12.22 -36.64
C GLY A 116 0.39 13.57 -36.90
N ASP A 117 -0.14 14.62 -36.28
CA ASP A 117 0.41 15.98 -36.38
C ASP A 117 1.51 16.24 -35.33
N VAL A 118 1.76 15.30 -34.42
CA VAL A 118 2.69 15.49 -33.30
C VAL A 118 4.06 14.91 -33.62
N LEU A 119 5.08 15.74 -33.42
CA LEU A 119 6.47 15.32 -33.38
C LEU A 119 6.89 15.14 -31.91
N ILE A 120 7.36 13.95 -31.55
CA ILE A 120 7.81 13.61 -30.20
C ILE A 120 9.33 13.49 -30.24
N ARG A 121 10.03 14.31 -29.47
CA ARG A 121 11.49 14.22 -29.32
C ARG A 121 11.83 13.76 -27.92
N ALA A 122 12.61 12.69 -27.81
CA ALA A 122 13.23 12.24 -26.56
C ALA A 122 14.73 12.55 -26.61
N GLU A 123 15.22 13.37 -25.68
CA GLU A 123 16.64 13.73 -25.54
C GLU A 123 17.17 13.27 -24.18
N ARG A 124 18.31 12.59 -24.19
CA ARG A 124 18.94 11.98 -23.02
C ARG A 124 20.34 12.54 -22.81
N SER A 125 20.70 12.83 -21.57
CA SER A 125 22.04 13.30 -21.21
C SER A 125 22.42 12.82 -19.81
N MET A 126 23.71 12.78 -19.52
CA MET A 126 24.24 12.43 -18.20
C MET A 126 24.69 13.69 -17.46
N ASP A 127 24.33 13.83 -16.19
CA ASP A 127 24.75 14.92 -15.31
C ASP A 127 25.21 14.36 -13.96
N GLY A 128 26.52 14.34 -13.70
CA GLY A 128 27.08 13.88 -12.41
C GLY A 128 26.71 12.45 -12.02
N GLY A 129 26.48 11.57 -13.00
CA GLY A 129 26.05 10.17 -12.80
C GLY A 129 24.53 9.96 -12.91
N ASP A 130 23.75 11.04 -12.92
CA ASP A 130 22.30 10.98 -13.13
C ASP A 130 21.96 10.94 -14.62
N LEU A 131 20.89 10.22 -14.97
CA LEU A 131 20.29 10.27 -16.30
C LEU A 131 19.22 11.37 -16.34
N ILE A 132 19.36 12.30 -17.27
CA ILE A 132 18.36 13.34 -17.56
C ILE A 132 17.66 12.99 -18.87
N GLU A 133 16.34 12.87 -18.85
CA GLU A 133 15.55 12.71 -20.07
C GLU A 133 14.52 13.83 -20.23
N GLU A 134 14.41 14.32 -21.45
CA GLU A 134 13.50 15.38 -21.86
C GLU A 134 12.62 14.90 -23.02
N TYR A 135 11.31 15.00 -22.86
CA TYR A 135 10.31 14.69 -23.89
C TYR A 135 9.66 15.99 -24.35
N THR A 136 9.74 16.27 -25.64
CA THR A 136 9.09 17.42 -26.27
C THR A 136 8.02 16.97 -27.25
N PHE A 137 6.78 17.38 -27.03
CA PHE A 137 5.63 17.13 -27.91
C PHE A 137 5.36 18.42 -28.69
N THR A 138 5.50 18.40 -30.01
CA THR A 138 5.32 19.60 -30.86
C THR A 138 4.25 19.36 -31.91
N ASN A 139 3.28 20.27 -32.01
CA ASN A 139 2.32 20.26 -33.11
C ASN A 139 2.99 20.76 -34.40
N LYS A 140 3.16 19.88 -35.39
CA LYS A 140 3.68 20.18 -36.73
C LYS A 140 2.59 20.24 -37.80
N GLY A 141 1.33 20.10 -37.42
CA GLY A 141 0.18 20.30 -38.28
C GLY A 141 -0.12 21.79 -38.52
N GLY A 142 -1.03 22.06 -39.46
CA GLY A 142 -1.48 23.42 -39.81
C GLY A 142 -2.58 23.99 -38.92
N GLU A 143 -3.12 23.22 -37.98
CA GLU A 143 -4.25 23.61 -37.13
C GLU A 143 -3.98 23.30 -35.66
N ARG A 144 -4.74 23.93 -34.75
CA ARG A 144 -4.68 23.62 -33.31
C ARG A 144 -5.20 22.20 -33.06
N ILE A 145 -4.50 21.43 -32.24
CA ILE A 145 -4.89 20.10 -31.79
C ILE A 145 -5.13 20.08 -30.28
N TRP A 146 -5.95 19.14 -29.82
CA TRP A 146 -6.07 18.79 -28.40
C TRP A 146 -5.54 17.38 -28.19
N LEU A 147 -4.63 17.22 -27.24
CA LEU A 147 -4.09 15.94 -26.82
C LEU A 147 -4.65 15.59 -25.44
N TYR A 148 -5.18 14.39 -25.29
CA TYR A 148 -5.63 13.85 -24.01
C TYR A 148 -5.23 12.39 -23.85
N ASP A 149 -5.30 11.87 -22.63
CA ASP A 149 -4.90 10.49 -22.32
C ASP A 149 -3.45 10.20 -22.77
N ILE A 150 -2.54 11.08 -22.35
CA ILE A 150 -1.13 11.08 -22.76
C ILE A 150 -0.34 10.30 -21.72
N GLY A 151 0.32 9.23 -22.11
CA GLY A 151 1.11 8.38 -21.21
C GLY A 151 2.50 8.07 -21.76
N ILE A 152 3.53 8.15 -20.91
CA ILE A 152 4.88 7.64 -21.21
C ILE A 152 5.13 6.41 -20.35
N TYR A 153 5.49 5.28 -20.97
CA TYR A 153 5.78 4.05 -20.27
C TYR A 153 7.07 4.18 -19.45
N THR A 154 6.99 3.79 -18.18
CA THR A 154 8.10 3.69 -17.23
C THR A 154 8.04 2.31 -16.57
N PRO A 155 8.41 1.23 -17.28
CA PRO A 155 8.21 -0.16 -16.87
C PRO A 155 9.11 -0.60 -15.70
N PHE A 156 9.05 0.07 -14.54
CA PHE A 156 9.79 -0.32 -13.35
C PHE A 156 9.56 -1.81 -13.01
N ASN A 157 10.62 -2.49 -12.58
CA ASN A 157 10.63 -3.93 -12.37
C ASN A 157 9.95 -4.36 -11.04
N ASP A 158 8.69 -3.96 -10.86
CA ASP A 158 7.85 -4.27 -9.70
C ASP A 158 6.95 -5.49 -10.00
N ASN A 159 7.45 -6.66 -9.63
CA ASN A 159 6.77 -7.95 -9.79
C ASN A 159 7.37 -8.99 -8.85
N TYR A 160 6.64 -10.10 -8.67
CA TYR A 160 6.86 -11.09 -7.61
C TYR A 160 7.12 -12.50 -8.16
N PRO A 161 8.25 -12.74 -8.85
CA PRO A 161 8.55 -14.06 -9.40
C PRO A 161 8.81 -15.11 -8.30
N ASN A 162 9.59 -14.75 -7.27
CA ASN A 162 9.90 -15.55 -6.07
C ASN A 162 10.65 -14.67 -5.06
N SER A 163 10.68 -15.07 -3.78
CA SER A 163 11.28 -14.27 -2.70
C SER A 163 12.76 -13.94 -2.94
N GLN A 164 13.59 -14.89 -3.38
CA GLN A 164 15.02 -14.65 -3.62
C GLN A 164 15.23 -13.54 -4.66
N THR A 165 14.57 -13.67 -5.81
CA THR A 165 14.67 -12.69 -6.90
C THR A 165 14.06 -11.35 -6.51
N CYS A 166 12.99 -11.35 -5.71
CA CYS A 166 12.38 -10.11 -5.23
C CYS A 166 13.36 -9.31 -4.37
N ILE A 167 13.96 -9.97 -3.39
CA ILE A 167 14.88 -9.36 -2.42
C ILE A 167 16.07 -8.71 -3.12
N THR A 168 16.62 -9.32 -4.16
CA THR A 168 17.87 -8.86 -4.80
C THR A 168 17.68 -8.16 -6.14
N ASN A 169 16.63 -8.43 -6.92
CA ASN A 169 16.53 -8.01 -8.33
C ASN A 169 15.16 -7.45 -8.73
N ARG A 170 14.30 -7.06 -7.76
CA ARG A 170 13.05 -6.36 -8.01
C ARG A 170 12.91 -5.14 -7.10
N CYS A 171 12.03 -4.22 -7.47
CA CYS A 171 11.78 -3.01 -6.69
C CYS A 171 10.30 -2.83 -6.35
N HIS A 172 10.06 -2.18 -5.23
CA HIS A 172 8.82 -1.50 -4.92
C HIS A 172 8.86 -0.09 -5.52
N ALA A 173 8.05 0.14 -6.55
CA ALA A 173 7.94 1.44 -7.20
C ALA A 173 6.94 2.34 -6.47
N HIS A 174 7.43 3.29 -5.67
CA HIS A 174 6.59 4.25 -4.94
C HIS A 174 6.31 5.48 -5.81
N VAL A 175 5.17 5.46 -6.51
CA VAL A 175 4.76 6.52 -7.45
C VAL A 175 4.02 7.65 -6.73
N TRP A 176 4.41 8.90 -6.99
CA TRP A 176 3.69 10.10 -6.59
C TRP A 176 3.30 10.94 -7.80
N ASN A 177 2.00 11.09 -8.05
CA ASN A 177 1.44 11.92 -9.12
C ASN A 177 1.32 13.40 -8.70
N GLY A 178 2.41 13.95 -8.15
CA GLY A 178 2.48 15.27 -7.54
C GLY A 178 2.49 16.46 -8.49
N GLY A 179 1.97 16.34 -9.72
CA GLY A 179 2.07 17.37 -10.74
C GLY A 179 3.54 17.67 -11.09
N SER A 180 3.96 18.92 -10.89
CA SER A 180 5.35 19.35 -11.08
C SER A 180 6.31 18.83 -10.01
N GLY A 181 5.79 18.33 -8.89
CA GLY A 181 6.55 17.68 -7.81
C GLY A 181 6.48 16.15 -7.87
N ALA A 182 6.08 15.58 -9.01
CA ALA A 182 5.96 14.14 -9.18
C ALA A 182 7.31 13.42 -9.09
N TYR A 183 7.26 12.19 -8.56
CA TYR A 183 8.44 11.34 -8.44
C TYR A 183 8.08 9.86 -8.41
N VAL A 184 9.08 9.01 -8.64
CA VAL A 184 9.05 7.58 -8.29
C VAL A 184 10.26 7.28 -7.43
N ASN A 185 10.04 6.71 -6.25
CA ASN A 185 11.10 6.18 -5.40
C ASN A 185 11.07 4.65 -5.51
N ALA A 186 11.97 4.07 -6.31
CA ALA A 186 12.05 2.64 -6.52
C ALA A 186 13.04 2.00 -5.53
N LEU A 187 12.49 1.37 -4.48
CA LEU A 187 13.27 0.69 -3.46
C LEU A 187 13.44 -0.78 -3.82
N ARG A 188 14.66 -1.31 -3.79
CA ARG A 188 14.87 -2.76 -3.90
C ARG A 188 14.06 -3.46 -2.81
N MET A 189 13.36 -4.57 -3.11
CA MET A 189 12.44 -5.16 -2.12
C MET A 189 13.17 -5.69 -0.87
N GLY A 190 14.43 -6.11 -1.01
CA GLY A 190 15.30 -6.45 0.12
C GLY A 190 15.83 -5.27 0.94
N PHE A 191 15.50 -4.04 0.54
CA PHE A 191 15.95 -2.78 1.14
C PHE A 191 17.47 -2.58 1.18
N GLU A 192 18.20 -3.31 0.34
CA GLU A 192 19.63 -3.11 0.15
C GLU A 192 19.89 -2.11 -0.99
N ALA A 193 20.69 -1.09 -0.69
CA ALA A 193 21.16 -0.10 -1.66
C ALA A 193 22.10 -0.74 -2.71
N PRO A 194 22.22 -0.17 -3.91
CA PRO A 194 21.60 1.07 -4.37
C PRO A 194 20.09 0.92 -4.64
N HIS A 195 19.41 2.06 -4.63
CA HIS A 195 18.03 2.26 -5.05
C HIS A 195 17.97 3.28 -6.19
N VAL A 196 16.84 3.38 -6.92
CA VAL A 196 16.67 4.33 -8.02
C VAL A 196 15.52 5.29 -7.74
N GLY A 197 15.82 6.58 -7.85
CA GLY A 197 14.85 7.65 -7.84
C GLY A 197 14.62 8.20 -9.23
N MET A 198 13.38 8.57 -9.54
CA MET A 198 13.01 9.41 -10.69
C MET A 198 12.28 10.65 -10.17
N MET A 199 12.70 11.84 -10.59
CA MET A 199 12.06 13.09 -10.17
C MET A 199 11.78 14.01 -11.35
N LEU A 200 10.64 14.69 -11.31
CA LEU A 200 10.31 15.66 -12.32
C LEU A 200 11.02 17.00 -12.07
N THR A 201 11.52 17.61 -13.15
CA THR A 201 12.24 18.90 -13.13
C THR A 201 11.57 19.95 -14.01
N GLU A 202 10.87 19.54 -15.08
CA GLU A 202 10.01 20.37 -15.94
C GLU A 202 8.73 19.61 -16.34
N GLY A 203 7.63 20.34 -16.53
CA GLY A 203 6.32 19.78 -16.83
C GLY A 203 5.55 19.35 -15.57
N ALA A 204 4.60 18.43 -15.75
CA ALA A 204 3.82 17.80 -14.69
C ALA A 204 3.44 16.36 -15.08
N ILE A 205 3.22 15.53 -14.05
CA ILE A 205 2.55 14.22 -14.14
C ILE A 205 1.31 14.28 -13.24
N ASP A 206 0.12 14.18 -13.84
CA ASP A 206 -1.16 14.34 -13.13
C ASP A 206 -1.68 13.01 -12.55
N SER A 207 -1.31 11.88 -13.16
CA SER A 207 -1.67 10.53 -12.69
C SER A 207 -0.73 9.46 -13.25
N TYR A 208 -1.04 8.18 -12.99
CA TYR A 208 -0.44 7.06 -13.70
C TYR A 208 -1.48 5.98 -14.02
N GLU A 209 -1.15 5.13 -14.99
CA GLU A 209 -1.91 3.96 -15.39
C GLU A 209 -1.08 2.69 -15.25
N ILE A 210 -1.78 1.55 -15.22
CA ILE A 210 -1.17 0.23 -15.19
C ILE A 210 -1.63 -0.58 -16.40
N TRP A 211 -0.70 -1.19 -17.12
CA TRP A 211 -0.95 -2.06 -18.27
C TRP A 211 -0.47 -3.50 -18.02
N GLY A 212 -1.00 -4.44 -18.80
CA GLY A 212 -0.57 -5.84 -18.79
C GLY A 212 -1.11 -6.67 -17.62
N ARG A 213 -2.22 -6.24 -17.00
CA ARG A 213 -2.84 -6.96 -15.86
C ARG A 213 -3.93 -7.91 -16.28
N GLY A 214 -4.11 -8.99 -15.53
CA GLY A 214 -5.12 -10.00 -15.82
C GLY A 214 -4.73 -11.40 -15.37
N ARG A 215 -5.72 -12.29 -15.31
CA ARG A 215 -5.53 -13.68 -14.84
C ARG A 215 -4.52 -14.47 -15.67
N LYS A 216 -4.49 -14.21 -16.99
CA LYS A 216 -3.57 -14.86 -17.94
C LYS A 216 -2.24 -14.12 -18.10
N THR A 217 -2.08 -12.96 -17.46
CA THR A 217 -0.88 -12.11 -17.56
C THR A 217 -0.21 -11.99 -16.18
N SER A 218 0.14 -13.15 -15.63
CA SER A 218 0.77 -13.31 -14.31
C SER A 218 -0.07 -12.93 -13.08
N SER A 219 -1.36 -12.62 -13.25
CA SER A 219 -2.32 -12.50 -12.13
C SER A 219 -1.84 -11.53 -11.03
N SER A 220 -1.74 -11.98 -9.78
CA SER A 220 -1.25 -11.23 -8.62
C SER A 220 0.28 -11.08 -8.56
N HIS A 221 1.04 -11.79 -9.40
CA HIS A 221 2.51 -11.84 -9.32
C HIS A 221 3.23 -10.74 -10.12
N MET A 222 2.49 -9.82 -10.75
CA MET A 222 3.07 -8.68 -11.46
C MET A 222 2.24 -7.44 -11.20
N ARG A 223 2.88 -6.32 -10.87
CA ARG A 223 2.18 -5.06 -10.62
C ARG A 223 1.70 -4.38 -11.89
N GLY A 224 2.35 -4.69 -13.01
CA GLY A 224 2.01 -4.27 -14.38
C GLY A 224 3.08 -3.37 -14.96
N ILE A 225 2.78 -2.76 -16.11
CA ILE A 225 3.62 -1.74 -16.74
C ILE A 225 3.03 -0.37 -16.42
N PHE A 226 3.82 0.50 -15.79
CA PHE A 226 3.40 1.85 -15.48
C PHE A 226 3.44 2.74 -16.73
N ALA A 227 2.45 3.61 -16.88
CA ALA A 227 2.50 4.75 -17.77
C ALA A 227 2.25 6.03 -16.95
N MET A 228 3.19 6.98 -17.01
CA MET A 228 3.06 8.27 -16.32
C MET A 228 2.23 9.21 -17.18
N ASN A 229 1.10 9.69 -16.66
CA ASN A 229 0.18 10.52 -17.42
C ASN A 229 0.56 11.99 -17.36
N LEU A 230 0.71 12.60 -18.52
CA LEU A 230 0.90 14.03 -18.67
C LEU A 230 -0.47 14.75 -18.59
N PRO A 231 -0.51 16.04 -18.25
CA PRO A 231 -1.72 16.84 -18.36
C PRO A 231 -2.25 16.86 -19.78
N ASP A 232 -3.58 16.81 -19.92
CA ASP A 232 -4.24 17.11 -21.19
C ASP A 232 -3.84 18.52 -21.66
N MET A 233 -3.55 18.67 -22.94
CA MET A 233 -2.94 19.89 -23.47
C MET A 233 -3.48 20.27 -24.85
N ARG A 234 -3.57 21.58 -25.10
CA ARG A 234 -3.89 22.13 -26.42
C ARG A 234 -2.63 22.75 -27.01
N LEU A 235 -2.32 22.39 -28.25
CA LEU A 235 -1.12 22.88 -28.93
C LEU A 235 -1.52 23.58 -30.24
N ASN A 236 -1.20 24.86 -30.35
CA ASN A 236 -1.26 25.60 -31.62
C ASN A 236 -0.19 25.08 -32.60
N PRO A 237 -0.32 25.36 -33.91
CA PRO A 237 0.74 25.06 -34.88
C PRO A 237 2.09 25.61 -34.41
N GLY A 238 3.09 24.74 -34.32
CA GLY A 238 4.45 25.07 -33.87
C GLY A 238 4.64 25.13 -32.35
N GLU A 239 3.57 25.05 -31.55
CA GLU A 239 3.65 25.04 -30.08
C GLU A 239 4.13 23.68 -29.57
N SER A 240 4.86 23.72 -28.45
CA SER A 240 5.43 22.54 -27.82
C SER A 240 5.12 22.47 -26.33
N TYR A 241 4.94 21.26 -25.82
CA TYR A 241 4.97 20.94 -24.40
C TYR A 241 6.24 20.13 -24.08
N ARG A 242 6.85 20.40 -22.92
CA ARG A 242 8.06 19.71 -22.46
C ARG A 242 7.83 19.06 -21.10
N LEU A 243 8.32 17.83 -20.99
CA LEU A 243 8.44 17.08 -19.75
C LEU A 243 9.91 16.72 -19.55
N LYS A 244 10.45 16.93 -18.36
CA LYS A 244 11.84 16.57 -18.06
C LYS A 244 11.95 15.91 -16.71
N TRP A 245 12.56 14.73 -16.66
CA TRP A 245 12.86 14.04 -15.41
C TRP A 245 14.34 13.72 -15.27
N ARG A 246 14.74 13.43 -14.04
CA ARG A 246 16.07 13.02 -13.63
C ARG A 246 15.98 11.68 -12.90
N LEU A 247 16.77 10.71 -13.34
CA LEU A 247 16.96 9.42 -12.66
C LEU A 247 18.31 9.41 -11.94
N PHE A 248 18.33 8.93 -10.71
CA PHE A 248 19.52 8.96 -9.86
C PHE A 248 19.55 7.78 -8.87
N SER A 249 20.75 7.33 -8.51
CA SER A 249 20.95 6.36 -7.42
C SER A 249 20.78 7.02 -6.05
N HIS A 250 20.27 6.27 -5.06
CA HIS A 250 20.21 6.71 -3.66
C HIS A 250 20.33 5.54 -2.66
N GLY A 251 20.70 5.87 -1.42
CA GLY A 251 20.95 4.90 -0.34
C GLY A 251 19.74 4.55 0.54
N GLY A 252 18.56 5.11 0.27
CA GLY A 252 17.36 4.90 1.10
C GLY A 252 16.34 6.03 0.99
N LYS A 253 15.20 5.93 1.70
CA LYS A 253 14.14 6.96 1.70
C LYS A 253 14.63 8.34 2.20
N ALA A 254 15.56 8.37 3.16
CA ALA A 254 16.13 9.62 3.67
C ALA A 254 17.03 10.29 2.60
N ASP A 255 17.99 9.54 2.05
CA ASP A 255 18.88 10.01 0.99
C ASP A 255 18.11 10.44 -0.26
N PHE A 256 17.05 9.70 -0.64
CA PHE A 256 16.15 10.11 -1.73
C PHE A 256 15.55 11.50 -1.49
N ARG A 257 15.01 11.75 -0.29
CA ARG A 257 14.39 13.04 0.04
C ARG A 257 15.39 14.18 0.02
N ASP A 258 16.60 13.95 0.51
CA ASP A 258 17.65 14.97 0.50
C ASP A 258 18.15 15.23 -0.94
N LYS A 259 18.46 14.19 -1.71
CA LYS A 259 18.82 14.28 -3.14
C LYS A 259 17.74 14.98 -3.97
N MET A 260 16.45 14.68 -3.74
CA MET A 260 15.32 15.36 -4.39
C MET A 260 15.39 16.88 -4.23
N LEU A 261 15.65 17.37 -3.02
CA LEU A 261 15.65 18.80 -2.73
C LEU A 261 16.92 19.48 -3.24
N ASP A 262 18.07 18.81 -3.11
CA ASP A 262 19.35 19.31 -3.62
C ASP A 262 19.33 19.44 -5.15
N LYS A 263 18.57 18.58 -5.82
CA LYS A 263 18.34 18.60 -7.27
C LYS A 263 17.17 19.52 -7.69
N GLY A 264 16.68 20.37 -6.79
CA GLY A 264 15.69 21.42 -7.08
C GLY A 264 14.23 20.97 -7.02
N GLY A 265 13.95 19.79 -6.48
CA GLY A 265 12.61 19.27 -6.23
C GLY A 265 11.94 19.94 -5.02
N VAL A 266 10.69 19.54 -4.79
CA VAL A 266 9.90 19.93 -3.62
C VAL A 266 9.38 18.68 -2.92
N LEU A 267 9.20 18.76 -1.60
CA LEU A 267 8.54 17.71 -0.83
C LEU A 267 7.36 18.31 -0.08
N VAL A 268 6.19 17.74 -0.27
CA VAL A 268 5.00 18.07 0.52
C VAL A 268 4.79 17.01 1.59
N SER A 269 4.32 17.41 2.75
CA SER A 269 3.90 16.51 3.82
C SER A 269 2.85 17.16 4.70
N SER A 270 2.07 16.34 5.39
CA SER A 270 1.14 16.77 6.44
C SER A 270 1.52 16.13 7.77
N ASP A 271 1.06 16.68 8.89
CA ASP A 271 1.27 16.07 10.21
C ASP A 271 0.51 14.73 10.39
N LYS A 272 -0.58 14.57 9.65
CA LYS A 272 -1.32 13.33 9.37
C LYS A 272 -2.17 13.51 8.11
N TYR A 273 -2.79 12.45 7.59
CA TYR A 273 -3.59 12.56 6.35
C TYR A 273 -5.09 12.33 6.51
N VAL A 274 -5.55 11.84 7.66
CA VAL A 274 -6.99 11.79 8.01
C VAL A 274 -7.25 12.60 9.28
N TYR A 275 -8.23 13.48 9.24
CA TYR A 275 -8.61 14.41 10.30
C TYR A 275 -10.07 14.25 10.69
N GLU A 276 -10.39 14.54 11.94
CA GLU A 276 -11.76 14.77 12.40
C GLU A 276 -12.16 16.23 12.20
N ILE A 277 -13.46 16.50 12.06
CA ILE A 277 -13.98 17.87 12.07
C ILE A 277 -13.54 18.57 13.36
N GLY A 278 -13.04 19.79 13.21
CA GLY A 278 -12.55 20.65 14.28
C GLY A 278 -11.03 20.63 14.47
N GLU A 279 -10.34 19.64 13.93
CA GLU A 279 -8.88 19.53 14.03
C GLU A 279 -8.15 20.57 13.16
N MET A 280 -6.90 20.86 13.51
CA MET A 280 -6.02 21.75 12.76
C MET A 280 -5.04 20.94 11.93
N ALA A 281 -5.01 21.16 10.61
CA ALA A 281 -4.04 20.58 9.70
C ALA A 281 -2.85 21.51 9.46
N TYR A 282 -1.65 20.92 9.37
CA TYR A 282 -0.40 21.60 9.07
C TYR A 282 0.24 20.95 7.84
N VAL A 283 -0.12 21.44 6.66
CA VAL A 283 0.46 20.96 5.42
C VAL A 283 1.67 21.82 5.07
N THR A 284 2.81 21.18 4.85
CA THR A 284 4.08 21.83 4.58
C THR A 284 4.63 21.45 3.21
N MET A 285 5.29 22.40 2.55
CA MET A 285 6.12 22.18 1.37
C MET A 285 7.55 22.65 1.69
N ARG A 286 8.54 21.78 1.48
CA ARG A 286 9.98 22.06 1.63
C ARG A 286 10.65 22.13 0.26
N CYS A 287 11.57 23.07 0.10
CA CYS A 287 12.44 23.21 -1.07
C CYS A 287 13.78 23.85 -0.65
N ASN A 288 14.89 23.39 -1.24
CA ASN A 288 16.21 24.03 -1.02
C ASN A 288 16.46 25.19 -1.99
N SER A 289 15.71 25.26 -3.09
CA SER A 289 15.81 26.34 -4.08
C SER A 289 14.97 27.56 -3.66
N PRO A 290 15.42 28.80 -3.95
CA PRO A 290 14.61 29.99 -3.68
C PRO A 290 13.31 29.97 -4.49
N LEU A 291 12.17 29.78 -3.82
CA LEU A 291 10.85 29.86 -4.46
C LEU A 291 10.31 31.29 -4.36
N ARG A 292 9.95 31.87 -5.51
CA ARG A 292 9.19 33.13 -5.58
C ARG A 292 7.70 32.82 -5.73
N ASN A 293 6.85 33.68 -5.15
CA ASN A 293 5.41 33.68 -5.34
C ASN A 293 4.72 32.33 -5.05
N CYS A 294 5.10 31.66 -3.96
CA CYS A 294 4.39 30.46 -3.53
C CYS A 294 3.02 30.83 -2.93
N THR A 295 1.96 30.30 -3.53
CA THR A 295 0.58 30.42 -3.05
C THR A 295 0.00 29.03 -2.82
N ALA A 296 -1.11 28.92 -2.08
CA ALA A 296 -1.79 27.65 -1.94
C ALA A 296 -3.31 27.80 -2.09
N LYS A 297 -3.95 26.68 -2.42
CA LYS A 297 -5.40 26.54 -2.53
C LYS A 297 -5.85 25.30 -1.77
N ILE A 298 -7.03 25.39 -1.14
CA ILE A 298 -7.74 24.23 -0.61
C ILE A 298 -8.98 24.04 -1.47
N ASN A 299 -9.10 22.89 -2.14
CA ASN A 299 -10.20 22.58 -3.06
C ASN A 299 -10.45 23.72 -4.10
N GLY A 300 -9.35 24.30 -4.62
CA GLY A 300 -9.39 25.40 -5.59
C GLY A 300 -9.55 26.81 -4.99
N ILE A 301 -9.86 26.93 -3.69
CA ILE A 301 -10.06 28.20 -3.00
C ILE A 301 -8.72 28.71 -2.44
N PRO A 302 -8.29 29.94 -2.74
CA PRO A 302 -7.03 30.49 -2.22
C PRO A 302 -6.98 30.53 -0.69
N VAL A 303 -5.85 30.15 -0.12
CA VAL A 303 -5.58 30.19 1.33
C VAL A 303 -4.26 30.85 1.65
N LYS A 304 -4.12 31.32 2.89
CA LYS A 304 -2.90 31.96 3.36
C LYS A 304 -1.78 30.93 3.53
N VAL A 305 -0.60 31.25 3.00
CA VAL A 305 0.63 30.49 3.18
C VAL A 305 1.55 31.25 4.13
N TYR A 306 2.11 30.52 5.10
CA TYR A 306 3.12 31.00 6.02
C TYR A 306 4.48 30.51 5.55
N HIS A 307 5.51 31.35 5.55
CA HIS A 307 6.85 30.95 5.13
C HIS A 307 7.88 31.28 6.22
N ALA A 308 8.65 30.28 6.63
CA ALA A 308 9.78 30.43 7.53
C ALA A 308 10.82 29.33 7.24
N ASN A 309 12.11 29.68 7.26
CA ASN A 309 13.22 28.73 7.15
C ASN A 309 13.14 27.77 5.94
N GLY A 310 12.68 28.25 4.77
CA GLY A 310 12.56 27.42 3.56
C GLY A 310 11.40 26.41 3.58
N ILE A 311 10.43 26.61 4.49
CA ILE A 311 9.22 25.80 4.62
C ILE A 311 8.01 26.69 4.41
N TRP A 312 7.15 26.31 3.47
CA TRP A 312 5.84 26.92 3.23
C TRP A 312 4.78 26.08 3.92
N THR A 313 3.95 26.69 4.75
CA THR A 313 2.96 26.00 5.57
C THR A 313 1.58 26.58 5.32
N VAL A 314 0.62 25.69 5.04
CA VAL A 314 -0.81 25.96 5.13
C VAL A 314 -1.28 25.48 6.49
N LYS A 315 -1.98 26.36 7.21
CA LYS A 315 -2.66 26.03 8.47
C LYS A 315 -4.16 26.16 8.23
N HIS A 316 -4.90 25.09 8.42
CA HIS A 316 -6.34 25.08 8.15
C HIS A 316 -7.08 24.30 9.22
N LYS A 317 -8.23 24.83 9.64
CA LYS A 317 -9.15 24.13 10.54
C LYS A 317 -10.09 23.30 9.70
N MET A 318 -10.25 22.02 10.01
CA MET A 318 -11.16 21.14 9.29
C MET A 318 -12.60 21.42 9.73
N GLU A 319 -13.44 21.90 8.83
CA GLU A 319 -14.83 22.30 9.16
C GLU A 319 -15.89 21.44 8.48
N GLN A 320 -15.51 20.65 7.48
CA GLN A 320 -16.43 19.84 6.68
C GLN A 320 -15.78 18.49 6.35
N ALA A 321 -16.55 17.40 6.52
CA ALA A 321 -16.15 16.06 6.10
C ALA A 321 -16.04 15.94 4.58
N GLY A 322 -15.18 15.04 4.12
CA GLY A 322 -14.89 14.78 2.71
C GLY A 322 -13.40 14.90 2.38
N GLU A 323 -13.09 14.63 1.12
CA GLU A 323 -11.73 14.79 0.61
C GLU A 323 -11.34 16.28 0.52
N MET A 324 -10.10 16.55 0.88
CA MET A 324 -9.52 17.89 0.88
C MET A 324 -8.16 17.84 0.20
N ARG A 325 -8.03 18.57 -0.90
CA ARG A 325 -6.75 18.75 -1.60
C ARG A 325 -6.14 20.11 -1.26
N VAL A 326 -4.91 20.07 -0.73
CA VAL A 326 -4.08 21.27 -0.54
C VAL A 326 -3.09 21.36 -1.68
N GLU A 327 -3.30 22.30 -2.60
CA GLU A 327 -2.44 22.53 -3.76
C GLU A 327 -1.50 23.72 -3.50
N PHE A 328 -0.19 23.52 -3.67
CA PHE A 328 0.81 24.60 -3.70
C PHE A 328 1.12 24.97 -5.15
N CYS A 329 1.04 26.25 -5.47
CA CYS A 329 1.51 26.81 -6.75
C CYS A 329 2.81 27.58 -6.51
N TYR A 330 3.82 27.36 -7.36
CA TYR A 330 5.16 27.94 -7.20
C TYR A 330 5.87 28.11 -8.55
N GLY A 331 6.99 28.85 -8.56
CA GLY A 331 7.96 28.80 -9.67
C GLY A 331 7.39 29.06 -11.07
N ASN A 332 6.48 30.04 -11.21
CA ASN A 332 5.82 30.42 -12.47
C ASN A 332 5.06 29.27 -13.16
N GLY A 333 4.06 28.73 -12.48
CA GLY A 333 3.10 27.77 -13.06
C GLY A 333 3.32 26.32 -12.63
N LYS A 334 4.34 26.02 -11.83
CA LYS A 334 4.51 24.70 -11.21
C LYS A 334 3.45 24.51 -10.11
N ARG A 335 2.97 23.27 -9.98
CA ARG A 335 1.98 22.89 -8.96
C ARG A 335 2.31 21.53 -8.35
N THR A 336 2.02 21.37 -7.07
CA THR A 336 2.05 20.09 -6.37
C THR A 336 0.98 20.09 -5.27
N HIS A 337 0.70 18.95 -4.65
CA HIS A 337 -0.41 18.87 -3.69
C HIS A 337 -0.17 17.89 -2.54
N ALA A 338 -1.09 17.90 -1.59
CA ALA A 338 -1.36 16.81 -0.64
C ALA A 338 -2.86 16.48 -0.67
N ASP A 339 -3.18 15.20 -0.50
CA ASP A 339 -4.55 14.70 -0.41
C ASP A 339 -4.85 14.29 1.03
N LEU A 340 -5.86 14.91 1.62
CA LEU A 340 -6.31 14.68 3.00
C LEU A 340 -7.76 14.20 2.98
N LEU A 341 -8.16 13.49 4.03
CA LEU A 341 -9.54 13.14 4.30
C LEU A 341 -10.00 13.77 5.62
N VAL A 342 -11.19 14.36 5.63
CA VAL A 342 -11.86 14.79 6.84
C VAL A 342 -13.06 13.87 7.08
N ILE A 343 -13.18 13.33 8.29
CA ILE A 343 -14.32 12.52 8.76
C ILE A 343 -15.03 13.24 9.90
N ASP A 344 -16.28 12.89 10.18
CA ASP A 344 -17.04 13.53 11.27
C ASP A 344 -16.34 13.26 12.61
N ASN A 345 -16.20 11.98 12.95
CA ASN A 345 -15.59 11.50 14.17
C ASN A 345 -15.25 10.00 14.05
N VAL A 346 -14.05 9.59 14.48
CA VAL A 346 -13.60 8.19 14.38
C VAL A 346 -14.48 7.25 15.19
N LYS A 347 -14.88 7.64 16.41
CA LYS A 347 -15.72 6.81 17.27
C LYS A 347 -17.09 6.60 16.63
N ASP A 348 -17.69 7.64 16.08
CA ASP A 348 -18.99 7.53 15.41
C ASP A 348 -18.88 6.73 14.11
N LEU A 349 -17.83 6.91 13.32
CA LEU A 349 -17.55 6.12 12.12
C LEU A 349 -17.49 4.61 12.45
N VAL A 350 -16.73 4.24 13.48
CA VAL A 350 -16.62 2.85 13.96
C VAL A 350 -17.97 2.32 14.45
N ASN A 351 -18.72 3.11 15.24
CA ASN A 351 -20.03 2.70 15.74
C ASN A 351 -21.05 2.51 14.60
N LYS A 352 -21.06 3.40 13.61
CA LYS A 352 -21.91 3.31 12.42
C LYS A 352 -21.57 2.04 11.63
N ARG A 353 -20.29 1.74 11.42
CA ARG A 353 -19.86 0.51 10.74
C ARG A 353 -20.33 -0.76 11.46
N ILE A 354 -20.18 -0.79 12.78
CA ILE A 354 -20.58 -1.94 13.61
C ILE A 354 -22.10 -2.15 13.59
N SER A 355 -22.86 -1.05 13.68
CA SER A 355 -24.31 -1.08 13.51
C SER A 355 -24.71 -1.59 12.13
N PHE A 356 -24.02 -1.14 11.08
CA PHE A 356 -24.26 -1.60 9.71
C PHE A 356 -24.01 -3.10 9.55
N ILE A 357 -22.88 -3.63 10.03
CA ILE A 357 -22.58 -5.06 9.96
C ILE A 357 -23.70 -5.88 10.61
N ARG A 358 -24.08 -5.52 11.85
CA ARG A 358 -25.11 -6.23 12.61
C ARG A 358 -26.47 -6.20 11.90
N ASN A 359 -26.86 -5.02 11.41
CA ASN A 359 -28.22 -4.79 10.92
C ASN A 359 -28.40 -5.12 9.44
N ARG A 360 -27.33 -5.08 8.64
CA ARG A 360 -27.38 -5.19 7.17
C ARG A 360 -26.54 -6.33 6.62
N GLN A 361 -25.46 -6.76 7.30
CA GLN A 361 -24.56 -7.81 6.81
C GLN A 361 -24.70 -9.15 7.55
N GLN A 362 -25.47 -9.21 8.64
CA GLN A 362 -25.79 -10.49 9.27
C GLN A 362 -26.98 -11.16 8.57
N MET A 363 -26.80 -12.38 8.09
CA MET A 363 -27.88 -13.20 7.56
C MET A 363 -28.89 -13.51 8.67
N ASN A 364 -30.14 -13.07 8.48
CA ASN A 364 -31.22 -13.17 9.45
C ASN A 364 -32.40 -13.97 8.86
N ASN A 365 -32.14 -15.23 8.52
CA ASN A 365 -33.13 -16.11 7.91
C ASN A 365 -32.94 -17.55 8.40
N PRO A 366 -33.75 -18.03 9.36
CA PRO A 366 -33.64 -19.39 9.91
C PRO A 366 -33.79 -20.53 8.88
N ARG A 367 -34.29 -20.24 7.67
CA ARG A 367 -34.38 -21.22 6.57
C ARG A 367 -33.11 -21.30 5.73
N ASP A 368 -32.25 -20.29 5.81
CA ASP A 368 -30.94 -20.30 5.16
C ASP A 368 -29.92 -20.99 6.09
N LEU A 369 -29.10 -21.89 5.53
CA LEU A 369 -28.05 -22.56 6.30
C LEU A 369 -27.00 -21.59 6.86
N ARG A 370 -26.91 -20.39 6.26
CA ARG A 370 -26.02 -19.30 6.65
C ARG A 370 -26.60 -18.39 7.73
N ASP A 371 -27.76 -18.71 8.33
CA ASP A 371 -28.32 -17.91 9.42
C ASP A 371 -27.28 -17.60 10.51
N GLY A 372 -27.13 -16.32 10.83
CA GLY A 372 -26.15 -15.80 11.78
C GLY A 372 -24.80 -15.40 11.18
N ALA A 373 -24.49 -15.77 9.93
CA ALA A 373 -23.25 -15.39 9.23
C ALA A 373 -23.19 -13.87 8.99
N TYR A 374 -22.02 -13.26 9.20
CA TYR A 374 -21.71 -11.95 8.59
C TYR A 374 -21.17 -12.17 7.18
N MET A 375 -21.76 -11.52 6.19
CA MET A 375 -21.56 -11.82 4.78
C MET A 375 -21.15 -10.59 3.96
N VAL A 376 -20.61 -10.85 2.76
CA VAL A 376 -20.36 -9.82 1.75
C VAL A 376 -21.64 -9.03 1.47
N TYR A 377 -21.51 -7.73 1.30
CA TYR A 377 -22.62 -6.81 1.02
C TYR A 377 -22.36 -6.00 -0.23
N ASP A 378 -23.34 -5.98 -1.12
CA ASP A 378 -23.34 -5.14 -2.31
C ASP A 378 -23.90 -3.76 -1.96
N CYS A 379 -23.03 -2.75 -1.89
CA CYS A 379 -23.41 -1.39 -1.52
C CYS A 379 -24.26 -0.69 -2.59
N GLU A 380 -24.20 -1.11 -3.85
CA GLU A 380 -25.03 -0.59 -4.94
C GLU A 380 -26.41 -1.23 -4.95
N ALA A 381 -26.49 -2.55 -4.76
CA ALA A 381 -27.75 -3.28 -4.68
C ALA A 381 -28.45 -3.14 -3.31
N ASP A 382 -27.75 -2.57 -2.33
CA ASP A 382 -28.18 -2.41 -0.94
C ASP A 382 -28.65 -3.73 -0.31
N SER A 383 -27.89 -4.81 -0.53
CA SER A 383 -28.26 -6.16 -0.06
C SER A 383 -27.03 -7.05 0.21
N ILE A 384 -27.21 -8.08 1.04
CA ILE A 384 -26.22 -9.16 1.20
C ILE A 384 -26.00 -9.83 -0.14
N TYR A 385 -24.74 -9.97 -0.56
CA TYR A 385 -24.39 -10.74 -1.75
C TYR A 385 -24.48 -12.24 -1.43
N PRO A 386 -25.40 -13.00 -2.04
CA PRO A 386 -25.65 -14.38 -1.67
C PRO A 386 -24.69 -15.38 -2.36
N ASN A 387 -23.72 -14.90 -3.14
CA ASN A 387 -22.78 -15.70 -3.93
C ASN A 387 -23.44 -16.70 -4.89
N ASN A 388 -24.49 -16.26 -5.59
CA ASN A 388 -25.31 -17.08 -6.50
C ASN A 388 -25.22 -16.64 -7.98
N THR A 389 -24.35 -15.68 -8.30
CA THR A 389 -24.09 -15.23 -9.67
C THR A 389 -22.66 -15.59 -10.08
N PRO A 390 -22.40 -15.81 -11.38
CA PRO A 390 -21.03 -15.99 -11.88
C PRO A 390 -20.14 -14.83 -11.44
N ASN A 391 -18.97 -15.15 -10.90
CA ASN A 391 -17.94 -14.20 -10.50
C ASN A 391 -16.56 -14.88 -10.63
N CYS A 392 -15.49 -14.09 -10.58
CA CYS A 392 -14.13 -14.56 -10.89
C CYS A 392 -13.62 -15.62 -9.89
N ASN A 393 -14.05 -15.55 -8.63
CA ASN A 393 -13.63 -16.49 -7.60
C ASN A 393 -14.66 -16.59 -6.46
N PRO A 394 -15.63 -17.53 -6.54
CA PRO A 394 -16.71 -17.62 -5.55
C PRO A 394 -16.24 -17.83 -4.12
N VAL A 395 -15.10 -18.50 -3.91
CA VAL A 395 -14.55 -18.77 -2.56
C VAL A 395 -14.03 -17.53 -1.83
N ASP A 396 -13.76 -16.43 -2.55
CA ASP A 396 -13.33 -15.15 -1.95
C ASP A 396 -14.53 -14.22 -1.67
N ARG A 397 -15.76 -14.67 -1.96
CA ARG A 397 -17.01 -13.94 -1.74
C ARG A 397 -18.05 -14.78 -0.95
N ASP A 398 -17.58 -15.81 -0.25
CA ASP A 398 -18.42 -16.71 0.54
C ASP A 398 -18.66 -16.22 1.99
N GLU A 399 -19.40 -17.00 2.76
CA GLU A 399 -19.83 -16.70 4.13
C GLU A 399 -18.78 -16.93 5.24
N GLY A 400 -17.51 -17.18 4.89
CA GLY A 400 -16.44 -17.49 5.84
C GLY A 400 -15.12 -16.82 5.49
N ALA A 401 -14.00 -17.49 5.76
CA ALA A 401 -12.64 -16.98 5.50
C ALA A 401 -12.45 -15.55 6.06
N GLU A 402 -12.08 -14.57 5.24
CA GLU A 402 -11.77 -13.21 5.67
C GLU A 402 -12.96 -12.50 6.33
N ARG A 403 -14.22 -12.89 6.02
CA ARG A 403 -15.44 -12.32 6.64
C ARG A 403 -15.48 -12.50 8.16
N VAL A 404 -14.66 -13.41 8.71
CA VAL A 404 -14.46 -13.57 10.17
C VAL A 404 -13.98 -12.29 10.84
N GLY A 405 -13.32 -11.39 10.11
CA GLY A 405 -12.90 -10.07 10.60
C GLY A 405 -14.06 -9.23 11.13
N MET A 406 -15.25 -9.34 10.54
CA MET A 406 -16.46 -8.69 11.07
C MET A 406 -16.81 -9.19 12.47
N GLY A 407 -16.75 -10.51 12.70
CA GLY A 407 -16.99 -11.10 14.02
C GLY A 407 -15.96 -10.65 15.05
N VAL A 408 -14.68 -10.62 14.67
CA VAL A 408 -13.59 -10.14 15.55
C VAL A 408 -13.78 -8.68 15.91
N LEU A 409 -14.08 -7.82 14.94
CA LEU A 409 -14.35 -6.39 15.16
C LEU A 409 -15.49 -6.19 16.15
N LEU A 410 -16.63 -6.85 15.92
CA LEU A 410 -17.79 -6.76 16.79
C LEU A 410 -17.49 -7.27 18.20
N ALA A 411 -16.68 -8.32 18.35
CA ALA A 411 -16.27 -8.82 19.66
C ALA A 411 -15.37 -7.82 20.42
N LYS A 412 -14.41 -7.18 19.73
CA LYS A 412 -13.58 -6.12 20.34
C LYS A 412 -14.42 -4.91 20.78
N GLN A 413 -15.38 -4.48 19.95
CA GLN A 413 -16.27 -3.39 20.33
C GLN A 413 -17.14 -3.74 21.53
N TYR A 414 -17.65 -4.98 21.59
CA TYR A 414 -18.43 -5.41 22.73
C TYR A 414 -17.62 -5.32 24.03
N LEU A 415 -16.33 -5.65 24.00
CA LEU A 415 -15.42 -5.44 25.13
C LEU A 415 -15.28 -3.96 25.52
N LEU A 416 -15.18 -3.05 24.54
CA LEU A 416 -15.12 -1.60 24.78
C LEU A 416 -16.41 -1.01 25.33
N SER A 417 -17.56 -1.64 25.07
CA SER A 417 -18.87 -1.22 25.59
C SER A 417 -19.14 -1.62 27.05
N ASP A 418 -18.10 -2.01 27.81
CA ASP A 418 -18.21 -2.68 29.10
C ASP A 418 -19.12 -3.93 29.09
N LYS A 419 -19.24 -4.60 27.93
CA LYS A 419 -20.13 -5.76 27.75
C LYS A 419 -21.60 -5.47 28.05
N LYS A 420 -22.05 -4.24 27.81
CA LYS A 420 -23.44 -3.79 28.09
C LYS A 420 -24.37 -3.86 26.87
N ASP A 421 -23.82 -3.97 25.66
CA ASP A 421 -24.60 -4.04 24.42
C ASP A 421 -25.16 -5.47 24.18
N ASN A 422 -26.38 -5.72 24.66
CA ASN A 422 -27.04 -7.02 24.56
C ASN A 422 -27.38 -7.41 23.12
N ASP A 423 -27.65 -6.45 22.23
CA ASP A 423 -27.94 -6.71 20.83
C ASP A 423 -26.68 -7.21 20.12
N LEU A 424 -25.55 -6.56 20.38
CA LEU A 424 -24.24 -6.96 19.87
C LEU A 424 -23.83 -8.34 20.40
N LYS A 425 -24.03 -8.60 21.70
CA LYS A 425 -23.81 -9.92 22.29
C LYS A 425 -24.64 -11.01 21.59
N SER A 426 -25.92 -10.75 21.36
CA SER A 426 -26.84 -11.71 20.73
C SER A 426 -26.43 -11.99 19.27
N SER A 427 -26.07 -10.94 18.53
CA SER A 427 -25.49 -11.02 17.18
C SER A 427 -24.24 -11.92 17.15
N LEU A 428 -23.30 -11.68 18.08
CA LEU A 428 -22.06 -12.44 18.20
C LEU A 428 -22.27 -13.91 18.55
N LEU A 429 -23.19 -14.22 19.47
CA LEU A 429 -23.51 -15.61 19.83
C LEU A 429 -24.11 -16.39 18.66
N ARG A 430 -24.95 -15.74 17.83
CA ARG A 430 -25.46 -16.33 16.59
C ARG A 430 -24.33 -16.60 15.60
N TYR A 431 -23.41 -15.65 15.42
CA TYR A 431 -22.26 -15.85 14.53
C TYR A 431 -21.34 -16.96 15.02
N ALA A 432 -21.05 -17.03 16.31
CA ALA A 432 -20.22 -18.10 16.89
C ALA A 432 -20.85 -19.49 16.70
N LYS A 433 -22.17 -19.60 16.88
CA LYS A 433 -22.91 -20.83 16.57
C LYS A 433 -22.78 -21.19 15.09
N PHE A 434 -22.96 -20.21 14.20
CA PHE A 434 -22.82 -20.42 12.75
C PHE A 434 -21.43 -20.98 12.41
N LEU A 435 -20.34 -20.32 12.83
CA LEU A 435 -18.97 -20.79 12.59
C LEU A 435 -18.77 -22.23 13.09
N ARG A 436 -19.11 -22.50 14.35
CA ARG A 436 -18.83 -23.80 14.97
C ARG A 436 -19.62 -24.95 14.36
N THR A 437 -20.86 -24.69 13.93
CA THR A 437 -21.80 -25.74 13.49
C THR A 437 -21.95 -25.86 11.98
N ARG A 438 -21.52 -24.84 11.23
CA ARG A 438 -21.63 -24.82 9.75
C ARG A 438 -20.29 -24.79 9.06
N LEU A 439 -19.30 -24.07 9.59
CA LEU A 439 -17.99 -23.94 8.95
C LEU A 439 -16.92 -24.88 9.52
N GLN A 440 -17.22 -25.58 10.60
CA GLN A 440 -16.30 -26.55 11.20
C GLN A 440 -16.93 -27.94 11.35
N THR A 441 -16.13 -28.97 11.12
CA THR A 441 -16.49 -30.36 11.48
C THR A 441 -16.40 -30.56 13.00
N PRO A 442 -16.86 -31.70 13.55
CA PRO A 442 -16.64 -32.02 14.97
C PRO A 442 -15.15 -31.97 15.37
N GLU A 443 -14.23 -32.33 14.47
CA GLU A 443 -12.77 -32.34 14.64
C GLU A 443 -12.09 -31.00 14.29
N TYR A 444 -12.87 -29.92 14.15
CA TYR A 444 -12.42 -28.56 13.86
C TYR A 444 -11.74 -28.37 12.49
N VAL A 445 -11.94 -29.30 11.53
CA VAL A 445 -11.58 -29.03 10.14
C VAL A 445 -12.43 -27.86 9.66
N THR A 446 -11.78 -26.82 9.14
CA THR A 446 -12.37 -25.51 8.91
C THR A 446 -12.52 -25.23 7.42
N TYR A 447 -13.74 -24.88 7.03
CA TYR A 447 -14.13 -24.46 5.68
C TYR A 447 -14.56 -22.98 5.69
N SER A 448 -14.82 -22.42 4.51
CA SER A 448 -15.33 -21.07 4.36
C SER A 448 -16.79 -21.00 3.88
N SER A 449 -17.37 -22.13 3.49
CA SER A 449 -18.78 -22.23 3.05
C SER A 449 -19.51 -23.39 3.74
N VAL A 450 -20.83 -23.26 3.89
CA VAL A 450 -21.70 -24.21 4.61
C VAL A 450 -21.78 -25.59 3.96
N ASP A 451 -21.43 -25.69 2.68
CA ASP A 451 -21.41 -26.96 1.95
C ASP A 451 -20.19 -27.83 2.31
N GLN A 452 -19.15 -27.24 2.90
CA GLN A 452 -17.89 -27.89 3.27
C GLN A 452 -17.22 -28.64 2.10
N LYS A 453 -17.38 -28.12 0.87
CA LYS A 453 -16.79 -28.70 -0.35
C LYS A 453 -15.65 -27.86 -0.93
N ASN A 454 -15.60 -26.59 -0.57
CA ASN A 454 -14.54 -25.69 -0.99
C ASN A 454 -13.21 -25.98 -0.28
N ARG A 455 -12.17 -25.24 -0.65
CA ARG A 455 -10.80 -25.42 -0.16
C ARG A 455 -10.71 -25.46 1.37
N ASN A 456 -9.94 -26.43 1.87
CA ASN A 456 -9.44 -26.42 3.24
C ASN A 456 -8.18 -25.54 3.29
N ARG A 457 -8.30 -24.31 3.80
CA ARG A 457 -7.26 -23.26 3.74
C ARG A 457 -6.78 -22.89 5.14
N ALA A 458 -5.47 -23.00 5.38
CA ALA A 458 -4.85 -22.77 6.69
C ALA A 458 -5.12 -21.37 7.29
N TYR A 459 -5.17 -20.32 6.47
CA TYR A 459 -5.51 -18.95 6.90
C TYR A 459 -6.83 -18.89 7.69
N ASN A 460 -7.85 -19.64 7.25
CA ASN A 460 -9.19 -19.59 7.85
C ASN A 460 -9.20 -20.03 9.31
N TYR A 461 -8.31 -20.97 9.69
CA TYR A 461 -8.20 -21.47 11.06
C TYR A 461 -7.71 -20.39 12.02
N VAL A 462 -6.75 -19.57 11.57
CA VAL A 462 -6.14 -18.51 12.37
C VAL A 462 -7.20 -17.49 12.78
N TRP A 463 -8.02 -17.05 11.83
CA TRP A 463 -9.06 -16.06 12.06
C TRP A 463 -10.20 -16.58 12.93
N ILE A 464 -10.67 -17.82 12.69
CA ILE A 464 -11.70 -18.43 13.53
C ILE A 464 -11.19 -18.62 14.97
N ALA A 465 -9.94 -19.04 15.15
CA ALA A 465 -9.35 -19.17 16.48
C ALA A 465 -9.26 -17.82 17.21
N GLU A 466 -8.83 -16.76 16.52
CA GLU A 466 -8.81 -15.39 17.05
C GLU A 466 -10.21 -14.95 17.52
N PHE A 467 -11.23 -15.18 16.69
CA PHE A 467 -12.62 -14.88 17.06
C PHE A 467 -13.06 -15.63 18.33
N TYR A 468 -12.77 -16.93 18.44
CA TYR A 468 -13.13 -17.69 19.63
C TYR A 468 -12.43 -17.18 20.90
N PHE A 469 -11.16 -16.80 20.84
CA PHE A 469 -10.49 -16.20 22.00
C PHE A 469 -11.12 -14.88 22.44
N TYR A 470 -11.57 -14.04 21.51
CA TYR A 470 -12.35 -12.85 21.87
C TYR A 470 -13.74 -13.18 22.41
N MET A 471 -14.40 -14.22 21.89
CA MET A 471 -15.69 -14.68 22.44
C MET A 471 -15.56 -15.20 23.87
N TYR A 472 -14.43 -15.82 24.24
CA TYR A 472 -14.13 -16.11 25.64
C TYR A 472 -14.07 -14.83 26.47
N ARG A 473 -13.29 -13.82 26.07
CA ARG A 473 -13.22 -12.54 26.80
C ARG A 473 -14.57 -11.86 26.90
N ALA A 474 -15.39 -11.95 25.85
CA ALA A 474 -16.74 -11.37 25.81
C ALA A 474 -17.71 -12.06 26.78
N THR A 475 -17.65 -13.39 26.91
CA THR A 475 -18.71 -14.18 27.57
C THR A 475 -18.29 -14.86 28.87
N GLY A 476 -16.99 -15.04 29.10
CA GLY A 476 -16.45 -15.89 30.16
C GLY A 476 -16.63 -17.39 29.91
N ASN A 477 -17.19 -17.81 28.77
CA ASN A 477 -17.43 -19.21 28.48
C ASN A 477 -16.14 -19.91 28.06
N ARG A 478 -15.64 -20.79 28.92
CA ARG A 478 -14.40 -21.56 28.73
C ARG A 478 -14.43 -22.44 27.47
N GLN A 479 -15.60 -22.84 26.98
CA GLN A 479 -15.71 -23.60 25.73
C GLN A 479 -15.08 -22.86 24.54
N PHE A 480 -15.20 -21.54 24.47
CA PHE A 480 -14.58 -20.78 23.38
C PHE A 480 -13.05 -20.82 23.41
N VAL A 481 -12.42 -20.88 24.58
CA VAL A 481 -10.96 -21.08 24.67
C VAL A 481 -10.57 -22.45 24.13
N ARG A 482 -11.36 -23.47 24.48
CA ARG A 482 -11.17 -24.83 23.96
C ARG A 482 -11.35 -24.88 22.44
N ASP A 483 -12.37 -24.21 21.91
CA ASP A 483 -12.63 -24.15 20.47
C ASP A 483 -11.50 -23.43 19.72
N GLY A 484 -10.99 -22.32 20.25
CA GLY A 484 -9.83 -21.60 19.69
C GLY A 484 -8.56 -22.46 19.67
N TYR A 485 -8.25 -23.11 20.80
CA TYR A 485 -7.12 -24.03 20.91
C TYR A 485 -7.24 -25.21 19.93
N GLU A 486 -8.37 -25.90 19.91
CA GLU A 486 -8.56 -27.07 19.03
C GLU A 486 -8.60 -26.70 17.55
N THR A 487 -9.06 -25.49 17.21
CA THR A 487 -8.96 -24.96 15.84
C THR A 487 -7.49 -24.82 15.42
N LEU A 488 -6.62 -24.23 16.24
CA LEU A 488 -5.18 -24.14 15.95
C LEU A 488 -4.51 -25.51 15.92
N ARG A 489 -4.83 -26.40 16.85
CA ARG A 489 -4.31 -27.78 16.85
C ARG A 489 -4.73 -28.54 15.59
N SER A 490 -5.97 -28.34 15.12
CA SER A 490 -6.44 -28.91 13.86
C SER A 490 -5.67 -28.37 12.66
N MET A 491 -5.36 -27.07 12.65
CA MET A 491 -4.50 -26.47 11.64
C MET A 491 -3.11 -27.13 11.64
N PHE A 492 -2.44 -27.23 12.78
CA PHE A 492 -1.11 -27.82 12.86
C PHE A 492 -1.08 -29.30 12.47
N ARG A 493 -2.12 -30.08 12.79
CA ARG A 493 -2.23 -31.48 12.34
C ARG A 493 -2.28 -31.61 10.82
N GLN A 494 -2.88 -30.64 10.14
CA GLN A 494 -3.14 -30.70 8.69
C GLN A 494 -2.06 -30.01 7.85
N PHE A 495 -1.52 -28.90 8.35
CA PHE A 495 -0.61 -28.03 7.59
C PHE A 495 0.80 -27.98 8.19
N GLY A 496 1.01 -28.56 9.38
CA GLY A 496 2.26 -28.47 10.12
C GLY A 496 2.58 -27.04 10.58
N HIS A 497 3.83 -26.82 10.98
CA HIS A 497 4.30 -25.54 11.53
C HIS A 497 5.05 -24.65 10.52
N GLY A 498 5.00 -24.99 9.22
CA GLY A 498 5.72 -24.23 8.17
C GLY A 498 4.91 -23.10 7.54
N PHE A 499 3.65 -22.93 7.95
CA PHE A 499 2.70 -22.05 7.28
C PHE A 499 2.80 -20.59 7.74
N TYR A 500 2.97 -19.68 6.78
CA TYR A 500 2.97 -18.23 6.96
C TYR A 500 1.53 -17.73 6.95
N GLY A 501 0.94 -17.57 8.14
CA GLY A 501 -0.45 -17.16 8.34
C GLY A 501 -0.56 -15.69 8.78
N ILE A 502 -1.58 -14.99 8.29
CA ILE A 502 -1.90 -13.61 8.68
C ILE A 502 -2.65 -13.62 10.02
N GLY A 503 -2.12 -12.91 11.02
CA GLY A 503 -2.83 -12.67 12.28
C GLY A 503 -2.83 -13.82 13.27
N TYR A 504 -1.74 -14.62 13.36
CA TYR A 504 -1.63 -15.63 14.41
C TYR A 504 -1.90 -15.02 15.80
N PRO A 505 -2.91 -15.52 16.56
CA PRO A 505 -3.30 -14.94 17.84
C PRO A 505 -2.38 -15.45 18.96
N VAL A 506 -1.08 -15.21 18.85
CA VAL A 506 -0.06 -15.77 19.78
C VAL A 506 -0.29 -15.24 21.19
N CYS A 507 -0.17 -13.92 21.39
CA CYS A 507 -0.34 -13.31 22.71
C CYS A 507 -1.79 -13.51 23.22
N LEU A 508 -2.78 -13.29 22.35
CA LEU A 508 -4.19 -13.43 22.70
C LEU A 508 -4.54 -14.86 23.15
N GLY A 509 -4.17 -15.86 22.35
CA GLY A 509 -4.50 -17.26 22.61
C GLY A 509 -3.83 -17.78 23.87
N LEU A 510 -2.53 -17.49 24.05
CA LEU A 510 -1.79 -17.88 25.25
C LEU A 510 -2.36 -17.19 26.51
N GLN A 511 -2.63 -15.89 26.44
CA GLN A 511 -3.24 -15.18 27.57
C GLN A 511 -4.61 -15.77 27.94
N CYS A 512 -5.48 -16.05 26.96
CA CYS A 512 -6.79 -16.65 27.21
C CYS A 512 -6.69 -18.06 27.80
N LEU A 513 -5.74 -18.89 27.36
CA LEU A 513 -5.49 -20.22 27.95
C LEU A 513 -5.04 -20.12 29.41
N LYS A 514 -4.19 -19.15 29.74
CA LYS A 514 -3.75 -18.87 31.11
C LYS A 514 -4.91 -18.38 31.98
N GLU A 515 -5.70 -17.43 31.50
CA GLU A 515 -6.90 -16.92 32.19
C GLU A 515 -7.92 -18.04 32.46
N ALA A 516 -8.05 -18.98 31.53
CA ALA A 516 -8.93 -20.14 31.64
C ALA A 516 -8.36 -21.33 32.45
N LYS A 517 -7.15 -21.20 33.02
CA LYS A 517 -6.46 -22.26 33.78
C LYS A 517 -6.33 -23.56 32.95
N MET A 518 -5.80 -23.42 31.75
CA MET A 518 -5.51 -24.50 30.79
C MET A 518 -4.00 -24.58 30.56
N GLU A 519 -3.24 -24.86 31.61
CA GLU A 519 -1.78 -24.76 31.65
C GLU A 519 -1.09 -25.74 30.67
N ASN A 520 -1.65 -26.95 30.51
CA ASN A 520 -1.11 -27.94 29.57
C ASN A 520 -1.31 -27.47 28.12
N GLU A 521 -2.51 -27.01 27.77
CA GLU A 521 -2.81 -26.47 26.46
C GLU A 521 -2.02 -25.19 26.16
N HIS A 522 -1.83 -24.33 27.16
CA HIS A 522 -0.95 -23.15 27.05
C HIS A 522 0.46 -23.56 26.66
N GLN A 523 1.07 -24.50 27.39
CA GLN A 523 2.44 -24.92 27.12
C GLN A 523 2.59 -25.56 25.74
N LEU A 524 1.66 -26.45 25.37
CA LEU A 524 1.68 -27.09 24.05
C LEU A 524 1.56 -26.07 22.91
N LEU A 525 0.67 -25.09 23.06
CA LEU A 525 0.48 -24.07 22.02
C LEU A 525 1.68 -23.10 21.95
N LEU A 526 2.31 -22.79 23.10
CA LEU A 526 3.55 -22.01 23.12
C LEU A 526 4.68 -22.75 22.38
N ASP A 527 4.81 -24.05 22.58
CA ASP A 527 5.81 -24.87 21.88
C ASP A 527 5.53 -24.95 20.36
N ASP A 528 4.26 -25.02 19.96
CA ASP A 528 3.88 -24.91 18.54
C ASP A 528 4.31 -23.56 17.96
N PHE A 529 4.02 -22.44 18.63
CA PHE A 529 4.41 -21.11 18.15
C PHE A 529 5.92 -20.90 18.11
N LYS A 530 6.67 -21.43 19.07
CA LYS A 530 8.14 -21.44 19.04
C LYS A 530 8.66 -22.24 17.85
N THR A 531 8.05 -23.39 17.55
CA THR A 531 8.41 -24.21 16.39
C THR A 531 8.20 -23.45 15.06
N ILE A 532 7.12 -22.67 14.95
CA ILE A 532 6.88 -21.80 13.79
C ILE A 532 7.95 -20.70 13.74
N GLY A 533 8.19 -20.01 14.86
CA GLY A 533 9.20 -18.95 14.95
C GLY A 533 10.60 -19.43 14.55
N ASP A 534 10.98 -20.63 14.99
CA ASP A 534 12.27 -21.25 14.66
C ASP A 534 12.39 -21.55 13.16
N LYS A 535 11.30 -22.00 12.52
CA LYS A 535 11.24 -22.16 11.07
C LYS A 535 11.32 -20.84 10.32
N PHE A 536 10.69 -19.78 10.82
CA PHE A 536 10.75 -18.46 10.20
C PHE A 536 12.17 -17.87 10.27
N ILE A 537 12.84 -18.03 11.42
CA ILE A 537 14.27 -17.69 11.56
C ILE A 537 15.13 -18.50 10.57
N ALA A 538 14.91 -19.81 10.48
CA ALA A 538 15.68 -20.68 9.59
C ALA A 538 15.52 -20.30 8.10
N ASN A 539 14.32 -19.88 7.69
CA ASN A 539 14.06 -19.41 6.33
C ASN A 539 14.67 -18.02 6.08
N GLY A 540 14.63 -17.14 7.08
CA GLY A 540 15.01 -15.75 6.94
C GLY A 540 14.16 -15.03 5.89
N VAL A 541 14.81 -14.42 4.90
CA VAL A 541 14.12 -13.73 3.77
C VAL A 541 13.76 -14.67 2.61
N ASN A 542 14.03 -15.98 2.75
CA ASN A 542 13.64 -17.00 1.78
C ASN A 542 12.20 -17.46 2.04
N TYR A 543 11.25 -16.53 1.96
CA TYR A 543 9.84 -16.82 2.22
C TYR A 543 9.33 -17.89 1.26
N PRO A 544 8.71 -18.98 1.77
CA PRO A 544 8.04 -19.96 0.93
C PRO A 544 6.92 -19.31 0.12
N ALA A 545 6.80 -19.68 -1.15
CA ALA A 545 5.70 -19.20 -1.98
C ALA A 545 4.34 -19.63 -1.40
N SER A 546 3.34 -18.76 -1.54
CA SER A 546 1.96 -19.03 -1.13
C SER A 546 1.01 -18.72 -2.30
N GLU A 547 -0.14 -18.09 -2.05
CA GLU A 547 -1.07 -17.63 -3.09
C GLU A 547 -0.40 -16.60 -4.01
N VAL A 548 0.46 -15.75 -3.44
CA VAL A 548 1.42 -14.90 -4.16
C VAL A 548 2.84 -15.34 -3.74
N ASN A 549 3.80 -15.29 -4.66
CA ASN A 549 5.14 -15.84 -4.41
C ASN A 549 5.97 -14.99 -3.43
N TYR A 550 5.71 -13.68 -3.39
CA TYR A 550 6.32 -12.72 -2.46
C TYR A 550 5.42 -11.50 -2.38
N GLU A 551 5.00 -11.11 -1.18
CA GLU A 551 4.17 -9.93 -0.99
C GLU A 551 4.16 -9.47 0.48
N GLN A 552 3.57 -8.31 0.74
CA GLN A 552 3.52 -7.76 2.10
C GLN A 552 2.79 -8.67 3.07
N SER A 553 1.70 -9.37 2.68
CA SER A 553 0.98 -10.24 3.61
C SER A 553 1.61 -11.64 3.77
N ILE A 554 2.87 -11.82 3.35
CA ILE A 554 3.74 -12.92 3.75
C ILE A 554 4.82 -12.40 4.70
N VAL A 555 5.46 -11.29 4.34
CA VAL A 555 6.56 -10.69 5.10
C VAL A 555 6.07 -10.12 6.42
N ALA A 556 5.05 -9.25 6.42
CA ALA A 556 4.61 -8.59 7.64
C ALA A 556 4.06 -9.56 8.70
N PRO A 557 3.21 -10.56 8.37
CA PRO A 557 2.79 -11.55 9.36
C PRO A 557 3.92 -12.39 9.97
N ALA A 558 5.00 -12.66 9.22
CA ALA A 558 6.15 -13.37 9.77
C ALA A 558 6.76 -12.59 10.95
N LEU A 559 6.99 -11.29 10.77
CA LEU A 559 7.50 -10.41 11.83
C LEU A 559 6.47 -10.23 12.95
N GLN A 560 5.18 -10.15 12.61
CA GLN A 560 4.10 -10.06 13.60
C GLN A 560 4.11 -11.26 14.55
N LEU A 561 4.28 -12.48 14.03
CA LEU A 561 4.40 -13.69 14.85
C LEU A 561 5.68 -13.67 15.69
N LEU A 562 6.84 -13.39 15.08
CA LEU A 562 8.12 -13.39 15.79
C LEU A 562 8.15 -12.36 16.93
N ALA A 563 7.59 -11.17 16.72
CA ALA A 563 7.50 -10.14 17.75
C ALA A 563 6.61 -10.59 18.92
N GLN A 564 5.47 -11.23 18.65
CA GLN A 564 4.62 -11.78 19.70
C GLN A 564 5.30 -12.93 20.45
N VAL A 565 5.96 -13.86 19.75
CA VAL A 565 6.72 -14.96 20.40
C VAL A 565 7.83 -14.38 21.27
N TYR A 566 8.52 -13.32 20.84
CA TYR A 566 9.46 -12.60 21.70
C TYR A 566 8.77 -12.02 22.95
N LEU A 567 7.59 -11.42 22.82
CA LEU A 567 6.89 -10.85 23.97
C LEU A 567 6.53 -11.92 25.02
N GLU A 568 6.17 -13.12 24.59
CA GLU A 568 5.80 -14.25 25.46
C GLU A 568 7.02 -14.97 26.06
N THR A 569 8.12 -15.09 25.32
CA THR A 569 9.29 -15.91 25.72
C THR A 569 10.47 -15.10 26.24
N LYS A 570 10.60 -13.84 25.79
CA LYS A 570 11.80 -12.98 25.93
C LYS A 570 13.09 -13.56 25.31
N GLU A 571 12.99 -14.58 24.45
CA GLU A 571 14.14 -15.14 23.74
C GLU A 571 14.64 -14.18 22.64
N ARG A 572 15.84 -13.63 22.80
CA ARG A 572 16.39 -12.57 21.92
C ARG A 572 16.41 -12.91 20.43
N ARG A 573 16.64 -14.17 20.08
CA ARG A 573 16.71 -14.64 18.68
C ARG A 573 15.49 -14.23 17.84
N TYR A 574 14.30 -14.18 18.42
CA TYR A 574 13.10 -13.76 17.72
C TYR A 574 13.09 -12.26 17.43
N LEU A 575 13.49 -11.42 18.41
CA LEU A 575 13.58 -9.97 18.21
C LEU A 575 14.73 -9.59 17.27
N ASP A 576 15.86 -10.29 17.33
CA ASP A 576 16.99 -10.06 16.44
C ASP A 576 16.59 -10.32 14.98
N GLU A 577 15.79 -11.36 14.75
CA GLU A 577 15.24 -11.65 13.43
C GLU A 577 14.20 -10.62 12.97
N VAL A 578 13.32 -10.16 13.87
CA VAL A 578 12.40 -9.04 13.58
C VAL A 578 13.18 -7.81 13.13
N LYS A 579 14.24 -7.43 13.85
CA LYS A 579 15.09 -6.28 13.49
C LYS A 579 15.78 -6.46 12.14
N ARG A 580 16.25 -7.67 11.83
CA ARG A 580 16.93 -7.99 10.58
C ARG A 580 16.00 -7.85 9.37
N GLN A 581 14.74 -8.25 9.51
CA GLN A 581 13.76 -8.21 8.42
C GLN A 581 12.91 -6.94 8.38
N LEU A 582 12.89 -6.11 9.42
CA LEU A 582 12.06 -4.90 9.50
C LEU A 582 12.22 -3.95 8.28
N PRO A 583 13.45 -3.71 7.77
CA PRO A 583 13.61 -2.89 6.56
C PRO A 583 12.93 -3.46 5.32
N VAL A 584 12.78 -4.79 5.22
CA VAL A 584 12.05 -5.47 4.13
C VAL A 584 10.55 -5.14 4.21
N VAL A 585 9.97 -5.09 5.42
CA VAL A 585 8.57 -4.64 5.61
C VAL A 585 8.43 -3.15 5.24
N GLU A 586 9.36 -2.31 5.69
CA GLU A 586 9.35 -0.87 5.40
C GLU A 586 9.47 -0.55 3.91
N ALA A 587 10.12 -1.42 3.12
CA ALA A 587 10.32 -1.25 1.69
C ALA A 587 8.99 -1.22 0.90
N PHE A 588 7.95 -1.89 1.40
CA PHE A 588 6.61 -1.89 0.79
C PHE A 588 5.88 -0.57 0.94
N ASN A 589 6.32 0.30 1.86
CA ASN A 589 5.59 1.50 2.27
C ASN A 589 6.15 2.77 1.60
N GLY A 590 5.24 3.60 1.08
CA GLY A 590 5.55 4.92 0.54
C GLY A 590 5.53 6.04 1.60
N PHE A 591 5.89 7.26 1.20
CA PHE A 591 5.76 8.49 2.02
C PHE A 591 5.05 9.63 1.27
N GLN A 592 4.34 9.29 0.19
CA GLN A 592 3.59 10.24 -0.61
C GLN A 592 2.56 10.97 0.27
N PRO A 593 2.32 12.27 0.05
CA PRO A 593 1.48 13.09 0.91
C PRO A 593 -0.02 12.87 0.63
N SER A 594 -0.49 11.64 0.79
CA SER A 594 -1.87 11.23 0.59
C SER A 594 -2.27 10.18 1.63
N PHE A 595 -3.49 10.26 2.15
CA PHE A 595 -4.04 9.21 3.03
C PHE A 595 -4.16 7.86 2.32
N HIS A 596 -4.21 7.81 0.99
CA HIS A 596 -4.19 6.55 0.25
C HIS A 596 -2.81 5.87 0.28
N LEU A 597 -1.72 6.62 0.43
CA LEU A 597 -0.36 6.17 0.11
C LEU A 597 0.64 6.26 1.27
N ASN A 598 0.48 7.21 2.18
CA ASN A 598 1.48 7.46 3.23
C ASN A 598 1.55 6.28 4.20
N GLU A 599 2.71 5.62 4.25
CA GLU A 599 2.94 4.39 5.02
C GLU A 599 2.02 3.20 4.62
N ILE A 600 1.29 3.32 3.50
CA ILE A 600 0.45 2.23 3.00
C ILE A 600 1.30 1.31 2.14
N ALA A 601 1.28 0.02 2.49
CA ALA A 601 2.01 -1.01 1.75
C ALA A 601 1.45 -1.20 0.33
N ILE A 602 2.35 -1.37 -0.65
CA ILE A 602 1.98 -1.76 -2.02
C ILE A 602 1.21 -3.08 -2.02
N ARG A 603 -0.01 -3.02 -2.55
CA ARG A 603 -0.88 -4.15 -2.90
C ARG A 603 -1.60 -3.84 -4.18
N HIS A 604 -1.89 -4.85 -5.01
CA HIS A 604 -2.35 -4.56 -6.37
C HIS A 604 -3.21 -5.65 -7.05
N TRP A 605 -3.90 -6.50 -6.30
CA TRP A 605 -4.73 -7.57 -6.88
C TRP A 605 -6.07 -7.78 -6.18
N ASP A 606 -6.24 -7.27 -4.96
CA ASP A 606 -7.39 -7.62 -4.13
C ASP A 606 -8.73 -7.15 -4.74
N GLY A 607 -8.74 -6.03 -5.48
CA GLY A 607 -9.90 -5.59 -6.25
C GLY A 607 -10.41 -6.64 -7.25
N HIS A 608 -9.53 -7.47 -7.81
CA HIS A 608 -9.92 -8.59 -8.67
C HIS A 608 -10.58 -9.71 -7.87
N TRP A 609 -9.89 -10.15 -6.81
CA TRP A 609 -10.27 -11.36 -6.08
C TRP A 609 -11.47 -11.16 -5.16
N PHE A 610 -11.65 -9.97 -4.59
CA PHE A 610 -12.66 -9.70 -3.56
C PHE A 610 -13.73 -8.68 -3.98
N GLY A 611 -13.42 -7.82 -4.96
CA GLY A 611 -14.29 -6.72 -5.39
C GLY A 611 -15.42 -7.12 -6.34
N LYS A 612 -16.43 -6.27 -6.47
CA LYS A 612 -17.55 -6.43 -7.41
C LYS A 612 -17.10 -6.26 -8.85
N TYR A 613 -16.23 -5.27 -9.11
CA TYR A 613 -15.81 -4.94 -10.47
C TYR A 613 -14.62 -5.77 -10.95
N GLU A 614 -14.06 -6.61 -10.08
CA GLU A 614 -13.05 -7.61 -10.44
C GLU A 614 -11.83 -7.00 -11.14
N LEU A 615 -11.45 -5.78 -10.77
CA LEU A 615 -10.35 -5.03 -11.39
C LEU A 615 -9.02 -5.33 -10.70
N PHE A 616 -8.05 -5.87 -11.43
CA PHE A 616 -6.66 -5.87 -10.99
C PHE A 616 -6.10 -4.44 -11.01
N GLY A 617 -5.08 -4.15 -10.21
CA GLY A 617 -4.46 -2.82 -10.16
C GLY A 617 -4.16 -2.42 -8.74
N ASP A 618 -3.39 -1.35 -8.56
CA ASP A 618 -3.01 -0.87 -7.24
C ASP A 618 -4.23 -0.58 -6.36
N THR A 619 -4.22 -1.13 -5.15
CA THR A 619 -5.27 -0.99 -4.15
C THR A 619 -4.74 -0.19 -2.96
N PHE A 620 -5.01 1.12 -2.94
CA PHE A 620 -4.43 2.05 -1.97
C PHE A 620 -5.50 2.88 -1.26
N PRO A 621 -5.81 2.60 0.02
CA PRO A 621 -5.34 1.44 0.76
C PRO A 621 -6.09 0.17 0.38
N HIS A 622 -5.43 -0.95 0.64
CA HIS A 622 -6.09 -2.20 0.94
C HIS A 622 -5.85 -2.53 2.41
N TYR A 623 -6.84 -3.13 3.07
CA TYR A 623 -6.86 -3.26 4.52
C TYR A 623 -5.68 -4.08 5.07
N TRP A 624 -5.15 -5.09 4.37
CA TRP A 624 -3.96 -5.82 4.84
C TRP A 624 -2.70 -4.96 4.99
N SER A 625 -2.68 -3.73 4.47
CA SER A 625 -1.64 -2.76 4.81
C SER A 625 -1.52 -2.54 6.33
N THR A 626 -2.61 -2.69 7.10
CA THR A 626 -2.59 -2.56 8.57
C THR A 626 -1.86 -3.69 9.29
N VAL A 627 -1.52 -4.80 8.61
CA VAL A 627 -0.64 -5.81 9.22
C VAL A 627 0.74 -5.20 9.50
N THR A 628 1.22 -4.30 8.63
CA THR A 628 2.44 -3.53 8.89
C THR A 628 2.29 -2.66 10.15
N ALA A 629 1.11 -2.07 10.38
CA ALA A 629 0.84 -1.34 11.62
C ALA A 629 0.93 -2.25 12.85
N SER A 630 0.41 -3.47 12.76
CA SER A 630 0.52 -4.47 13.83
C SER A 630 1.99 -4.83 14.11
N VAL A 631 2.81 -5.01 13.08
CA VAL A 631 4.26 -5.23 13.23
C VAL A 631 4.92 -4.06 13.96
N TYR A 632 4.63 -2.82 13.56
CA TYR A 632 5.19 -1.63 14.19
C TYR A 632 4.74 -1.45 15.64
N HIS A 633 3.47 -1.71 15.93
CA HIS A 633 2.93 -1.70 17.28
C HIS A 633 3.64 -2.73 18.17
N TYR A 634 3.74 -3.98 17.73
CA TYR A 634 4.46 -5.00 18.49
C TYR A 634 5.94 -4.69 18.60
N TYR A 635 6.58 -4.17 17.55
CA TYR A 635 7.98 -3.75 17.62
C TYR A 635 8.21 -2.64 18.66
N ALA A 636 7.30 -1.66 18.75
CA ALA A 636 7.32 -0.64 19.78
C ALA A 636 7.16 -1.26 21.19
N LEU A 637 6.28 -2.25 21.37
CA LEU A 637 6.16 -2.99 22.63
C LEU A 637 7.43 -3.79 22.96
N CYS A 638 8.08 -4.37 21.97
CA CYS A 638 9.32 -5.16 22.14
C CYS A 638 10.52 -4.29 22.54
N THR A 639 10.59 -3.05 22.04
CA THR A 639 11.81 -2.22 22.09
C THR A 639 11.67 -0.92 22.90
N GLY A 640 10.44 -0.46 23.14
CA GLY A 640 10.16 0.86 23.70
C GLY A 640 10.29 2.02 22.69
N ASP A 641 10.57 1.73 21.40
CA ASP A 641 10.68 2.77 20.37
C ASP A 641 9.29 3.28 19.93
N THR A 642 8.83 4.34 20.61
CA THR A 642 7.52 4.97 20.34
C THR A 642 7.40 5.60 18.96
N SER A 643 8.49 5.75 18.19
CA SER A 643 8.38 6.24 16.81
C SER A 643 7.66 5.25 15.90
N TYR A 644 7.81 3.94 16.13
CA TYR A 644 7.06 2.91 15.41
C TYR A 644 5.59 2.87 15.81
N GLN A 645 5.27 3.17 17.07
CA GLN A 645 3.86 3.31 17.47
C GLN A 645 3.18 4.44 16.68
N LYS A 646 3.85 5.59 16.49
CA LYS A 646 3.29 6.69 15.67
C LYS A 646 3.09 6.29 14.21
N LEU A 647 4.04 5.52 13.63
CA LEU A 647 3.87 4.96 12.29
C LEU A 647 2.70 3.99 12.21
N ALA A 648 2.52 3.12 13.22
CA ALA A 648 1.39 2.22 13.30
C ALA A 648 0.05 2.98 13.33
N GLU A 649 -0.04 4.04 14.14
CA GLU A 649 -1.22 4.90 14.24
C GLU A 649 -1.54 5.59 12.92
N GLU A 650 -0.53 6.02 12.17
CA GLU A 650 -0.71 6.63 10.85
C GLU A 650 -1.28 5.63 9.83
N ILE A 651 -0.75 4.40 9.79
CA ILE A 651 -1.23 3.37 8.86
C ILE A 651 -2.70 3.02 9.11
N VAL A 652 -3.07 2.75 10.37
CA VAL A 652 -4.46 2.38 10.69
C VAL A 652 -5.42 3.57 10.50
N ARG A 653 -4.94 4.80 10.72
CA ARG A 653 -5.71 6.03 10.48
C ARG A 653 -5.98 6.22 8.99
N ASN A 654 -4.98 6.02 8.14
CA ASN A 654 -5.09 6.17 6.69
C ASN A 654 -6.04 5.14 6.06
N ASN A 655 -6.18 3.96 6.68
CA ASN A 655 -7.17 2.95 6.29
C ASN A 655 -8.63 3.31 6.67
N LEU A 656 -8.87 4.37 7.47
CA LEU A 656 -10.24 4.78 7.83
C LEU A 656 -11.06 5.24 6.61
N CYS A 657 -10.41 5.62 5.51
CA CYS A 657 -11.08 5.99 4.27
C CYS A 657 -11.87 4.84 3.62
N LEU A 658 -11.67 3.59 4.06
CA LEU A 658 -12.45 2.43 3.60
C LEU A 658 -13.84 2.34 4.24
N PHE A 659 -14.16 3.22 5.20
CA PHE A 659 -15.42 3.23 5.95
C PHE A 659 -16.14 4.56 5.75
N PHE A 660 -17.44 4.51 5.50
CA PHE A 660 -18.23 5.68 5.10
C PHE A 660 -19.19 6.13 6.20
N GLU A 661 -19.64 7.39 6.10
CA GLU A 661 -20.46 8.04 7.12
C GLU A 661 -21.90 7.48 7.26
N ASP A 662 -22.31 6.58 6.36
CA ASP A 662 -23.55 5.81 6.44
C ASP A 662 -23.36 4.38 7.02
N GLY A 663 -22.13 4.02 7.39
CA GLY A 663 -21.75 2.71 7.93
C GLY A 663 -21.41 1.66 6.87
N LYS A 664 -21.57 1.97 5.57
CA LYS A 664 -21.02 1.14 4.49
C LYS A 664 -19.49 1.19 4.52
N ALA A 665 -18.88 0.28 3.78
CA ALA A 665 -17.44 0.20 3.65
C ALA A 665 -17.07 -0.36 2.27
N SER A 666 -15.81 -0.26 1.88
CA SER A 666 -15.28 -0.82 0.63
C SER A 666 -14.10 -1.78 0.86
N CYS A 667 -14.05 -2.89 0.11
CA CYS A 667 -12.94 -3.86 0.20
C CYS A 667 -11.61 -3.33 -0.34
N ALA A 668 -11.64 -2.38 -1.29
CA ALA A 668 -10.46 -1.81 -1.90
C ALA A 668 -10.73 -0.44 -2.54
N TYR A 669 -9.75 0.47 -2.46
CA TYR A 669 -9.73 1.64 -3.33
C TYR A 669 -8.81 1.40 -4.53
N MET A 670 -9.38 1.35 -5.73
CA MET A 670 -8.64 1.17 -6.98
C MET A 670 -7.95 2.49 -7.35
N TYR A 671 -6.67 2.64 -7.03
CA TYR A 671 -6.00 3.95 -7.02
C TYR A 671 -5.62 4.57 -8.36
N PRO A 672 -5.05 3.81 -9.33
CA PRO A 672 -4.55 4.38 -10.59
C PRO A 672 -5.64 5.10 -11.37
N HIS A 673 -5.25 5.90 -12.36
CA HIS A 673 -6.23 6.56 -13.23
C HIS A 673 -7.04 5.53 -14.04
N LYS A 674 -6.33 4.56 -14.63
CA LYS A 674 -6.86 3.41 -15.37
C LYS A 674 -6.01 2.17 -15.18
N VAL A 675 -6.61 1.02 -15.45
CA VAL A 675 -5.89 -0.26 -15.60
C VAL A 675 -6.31 -0.90 -16.91
N ASN A 676 -5.34 -1.21 -17.79
CA ASN A 676 -5.57 -1.69 -19.16
C ASN A 676 -6.56 -0.82 -19.96
N GLY A 677 -6.61 0.49 -19.70
CA GLY A 677 -7.55 1.42 -20.30
C GLY A 677 -8.93 1.48 -19.63
N GLU A 678 -9.25 0.56 -18.70
CA GLU A 678 -10.48 0.60 -17.90
C GLU A 678 -10.35 1.64 -16.78
N LYS A 679 -11.40 2.42 -16.56
CA LYS A 679 -11.40 3.49 -15.55
C LYS A 679 -11.28 2.90 -14.15
N ALA A 680 -10.31 3.38 -13.39
CA ALA A 680 -10.16 3.11 -11.96
C ALA A 680 -10.45 4.40 -11.16
N HIS A 681 -9.78 4.60 -10.03
CA HIS A 681 -9.98 5.73 -9.12
C HIS A 681 -11.36 5.70 -8.44
N PHE A 682 -11.69 4.57 -7.82
CA PHE A 682 -12.97 4.35 -7.14
C PHE A 682 -12.81 3.41 -5.93
N TYR A 683 -13.73 3.52 -4.97
CA TYR A 683 -13.96 2.52 -3.93
C TYR A 683 -14.81 1.39 -4.51
N ASP A 684 -14.35 0.14 -4.42
CA ASP A 684 -15.13 -1.00 -4.91
C ASP A 684 -16.46 -1.12 -4.13
N PRO A 685 -17.60 -1.38 -4.81
CA PRO A 685 -18.91 -1.43 -4.16
C PRO A 685 -19.12 -2.56 -3.15
N TYR A 686 -18.27 -3.57 -3.09
CA TYR A 686 -18.43 -4.64 -2.10
C TYR A 686 -17.83 -4.26 -0.74
N ALA A 687 -18.64 -4.42 0.31
CA ALA A 687 -18.12 -4.62 1.64
C ALA A 687 -17.91 -6.12 1.86
N ASN A 688 -16.66 -6.56 1.86
CA ASN A 688 -16.28 -7.97 1.89
C ASN A 688 -15.50 -8.29 3.17
N ASP A 689 -14.26 -7.83 3.23
CA ASP A 689 -13.22 -8.30 4.14
C ASP A 689 -12.42 -7.18 4.84
N GLN A 690 -12.65 -5.92 4.48
CA GLN A 690 -11.91 -4.76 4.97
C GLN A 690 -11.99 -4.51 6.48
N ASP A 691 -12.95 -5.11 7.19
CA ASP A 691 -13.18 -4.84 8.61
C ASP A 691 -12.00 -5.22 9.51
N TRP A 692 -11.07 -6.04 9.00
CA TRP A 692 -9.76 -6.26 9.62
C TRP A 692 -8.97 -4.97 9.81
N ALA A 693 -9.14 -3.93 8.97
CA ALA A 693 -8.52 -2.62 9.20
C ALA A 693 -8.95 -2.02 10.55
N LEU A 694 -10.23 -2.15 10.93
CA LEU A 694 -10.71 -1.70 12.24
C LEU A 694 -10.32 -2.66 13.37
N VAL A 695 -10.17 -3.96 13.10
CA VAL A 695 -9.59 -4.92 14.06
C VAL A 695 -8.18 -4.50 14.46
N TYR A 696 -7.35 -4.13 13.48
CA TYR A 696 -6.00 -3.64 13.73
C TYR A 696 -5.96 -2.20 14.24
N TRP A 697 -6.90 -1.33 13.84
CA TRP A 697 -7.06 -0.02 14.44
C TRP A 697 -7.31 -0.13 15.95
N LEU A 698 -8.21 -1.02 16.38
CA LEU A 698 -8.47 -1.28 17.79
C LEU A 698 -7.25 -1.89 18.51
N GLN A 699 -6.48 -2.75 17.84
CA GLN A 699 -5.23 -3.25 18.40
C GLN A 699 -4.24 -2.10 18.64
N VAL A 700 -3.95 -1.29 17.63
CA VAL A 700 -2.95 -0.22 17.70
C VAL A 700 -3.38 0.89 18.67
N MET A 701 -4.65 1.29 18.65
CA MET A 701 -5.15 2.44 19.41
C MET A 701 -5.62 2.08 20.83
N LYS A 702 -5.96 0.81 21.09
CA LYS A 702 -6.54 0.35 22.37
C LYS A 702 -5.86 -0.87 22.98
N ASN A 703 -4.86 -1.44 22.31
CA ASN A 703 -4.18 -2.69 22.72
C ASN A 703 -5.17 -3.85 22.95
N LEU A 704 -6.19 -3.94 22.08
CA LEU A 704 -7.25 -4.93 22.15
C LEU A 704 -7.06 -6.08 21.19
#